data_AF-A0A3B4X8H4-F1
#
_entry.id   AF-A0A3B4X8H4-F1
#
_cell.length_a   1.000
_cell.length_b   1.000
_cell.length_c   1.000
_cell.angle_alpha   90.00
_cell.angle_beta   90.00
_cell.angle_gamma   90.00
#
_symmetry.space_group_name_H-M   'P 1'
#
loop_
_entity.id
_entity.type
_entity.pdbx_description
1 polymer ?
#
loop_
_entity_poly.entity_id
_entity_poly.type
_entity_poly.pdbx_seq_one_letter_code
_entity_poly.pdbx_strand_id
1 'polypeptide(L)'
;SWPLLSRGVIGKSILALNPRVKTHAQIMSTANKKKEKKHWKRNPERSCDSCVKLENNFDDIKHTTLSERGALREAMRCLKCADAPCQKSCPTNLDIKSFITSISNKNYYGAARAILSDNPLGLTCGMVCPTSDLCVGGCNLYASEEGPINIGGLQQFAVEVFSKMGIAQIRNPELPPSSEMPESYHTPIALIGCGPASVSCASFLARLGYDNITVFERQKYIGGLSTSEIPQFRLPYEVVQFEIDLMKDLGVKVVCEKGLGVNGMTLTSLREEGFKAVFIGIGLPQANRAKIFQGLTMDQGFFTSKDFLPMVASASKKGMCQCRASLPELRGVVIVLGAGDTAFDCATSALRCGARRVYVCFRKGFTNIRAVPEEMELAKEERCEFLPFLSPREVVMKNGRVAGMQFCRTEQDEAGDWLEDEDQVVRLKADYIISAFGSMLNEQQVTDAMVPVKMTRWGTPEVNTDTMQTSEPWVFAGGDIAGLANTTVESVNDGKQASWHLHRYVQSLHGQAVDPVPKLPLFYSAIDQVDISVEVCGIKFPNPFGLASAPPTTSTAMIRRAFEQGWGFALTKTFGLDKDLVTNVSPRIVRGTTSGPLFGPGQGSFLNIELISEKTAAYWCQSVAELKKDFPDNVVISSIMCSYNKEDWTVLAKMAEESGADALELNLSCPHGMGERGMGLACGQVHTDRHTHTHIHTHTHYYSIVTQTSYTHSEHLAILTLCAGNAIRPIALRAVSAIARAIPGFPVLATGGIDSAEAGLQFLHAGASVLQVIISLLLLQFVIIKHLCLCLKTLLYLKSLELKDWDGQSPPTERHQKGKPVPRLDELVGKSLPSFGPYLQQKTDAIARYKKQLRDAGKTDVTETTITRGGTPKKPVPAVKVQQIYPHSRCVTLCSVKCIFKQVQALIDEEMCINCGKCYMTCNDSGYQAITFDPETHLPLVTDSCTGCTLCLSVCPIIDCVTMITRTTPYTPKRGVPVSPVC
;
A
#
# COMPACT_ATOMS: atom_id res chain seq x y z
N SER A 1 54.42 -8.00 33.10
CA SER A 1 54.36 -7.50 31.71
C SER A 1 52.91 -7.56 31.26
N TRP A 2 52.37 -6.47 30.74
CA TRP A 2 51.00 -6.46 30.21
C TRP A 2 50.96 -7.14 28.84
N PRO A 3 49.87 -7.85 28.48
CA PRO A 3 49.68 -8.30 27.11
C PRO A 3 49.60 -7.09 26.16
N LEU A 4 49.94 -7.31 24.88
CA LEU A 4 49.88 -6.25 23.87
C LEU A 4 48.41 -5.81 23.68
N LEU A 5 48.03 -4.66 24.25
CA LEU A 5 46.64 -4.18 24.31
C LEU A 5 46.01 -3.96 22.93
N SER A 6 46.84 -3.65 21.92
CA SER A 6 46.43 -3.47 20.52
C SER A 6 46.29 -4.77 19.72
N ARG A 7 46.61 -5.91 20.32
CA ARG A 7 46.47 -7.23 19.69
C ARG A 7 45.15 -7.85 20.13
N GLY A 8 44.35 -8.38 19.20
CA GLY A 8 43.18 -9.17 19.54
C GLY A 8 43.58 -10.41 20.35
N VAL A 9 43.45 -10.33 21.68
CA VAL A 9 43.79 -11.40 22.61
C VAL A 9 42.62 -12.40 22.58
N ILE A 10 42.85 -13.59 22.00
CA ILE A 10 41.99 -14.80 22.12
C ILE A 10 40.76 -14.94 21.19
N GLY A 11 40.41 -13.93 20.38
CA GLY A 11 39.22 -13.97 19.49
C GLY A 11 39.42 -14.35 18.00
N LYS A 12 40.42 -15.14 17.58
CA LYS A 12 40.58 -15.50 16.14
C LYS A 12 39.34 -16.20 15.54
N SER A 13 38.54 -16.86 16.37
CA SER A 13 37.31 -17.55 15.95
C SER A 13 36.16 -16.58 15.60
N ILE A 14 35.90 -15.52 16.40
CA ILE A 14 34.78 -14.63 16.13
C ILE A 14 34.98 -13.78 14.88
N LEU A 15 36.22 -13.41 14.54
CA LEU A 15 36.56 -12.65 13.33
C LEU A 15 36.87 -13.55 12.11
N ALA A 16 36.54 -14.84 12.17
CA ALA A 16 36.93 -15.80 11.12
C ALA A 16 36.35 -15.45 9.75
N LEU A 17 35.08 -15.03 9.70
CA LEU A 17 34.36 -14.67 8.47
C LEU A 17 34.39 -13.17 8.16
N ASN A 18 35.07 -12.36 8.97
CA ASN A 18 35.15 -10.92 8.73
C ASN A 18 35.85 -10.66 7.39
N PRO A 19 35.30 -9.79 6.51
CA PRO A 19 35.91 -9.49 5.22
C PRO A 19 37.36 -9.03 5.35
N ARG A 20 38.25 -9.62 4.56
CA ARG A 20 39.67 -9.25 4.45
C ARG A 20 40.07 -9.24 2.98
N VAL A 21 40.92 -8.28 2.61
CA VAL A 21 41.48 -8.21 1.25
C VAL A 21 42.32 -9.46 1.00
N LYS A 22 42.03 -10.18 -0.07
CA LYS A 22 42.80 -11.36 -0.50
C LYS A 22 44.05 -10.89 -1.24
N THR A 23 45.20 -11.46 -0.93
CA THR A 23 46.48 -11.14 -1.59
C THR A 23 46.80 -12.04 -2.77
N HIS A 24 46.04 -13.12 -2.95
CA HIS A 24 46.23 -14.11 -4.00
C HIS A 24 44.87 -14.61 -4.50
N ALA A 25 44.86 -15.15 -5.73
CA ALA A 25 43.70 -15.87 -6.25
C ALA A 25 43.41 -17.12 -5.41
N GLN A 26 42.12 -17.44 -5.24
CA GLN A 26 41.72 -18.66 -4.53
C GLN A 26 41.72 -19.86 -5.48
N ILE A 27 42.21 -21.00 -5.00
CA ILE A 27 42.12 -22.28 -5.70
C ILE A 27 40.94 -23.10 -5.15
N MET A 28 40.00 -23.47 -6.02
CA MET A 28 38.93 -24.40 -5.69
C MET A 28 38.50 -25.15 -6.97
N SER A 29 38.44 -26.48 -6.92
CA SER A 29 38.06 -27.28 -8.08
C SER A 29 36.58 -27.07 -8.45
N THR A 30 36.26 -27.22 -9.74
CA THR A 30 34.88 -27.19 -10.24
C THR A 30 33.98 -28.20 -9.52
N ALA A 31 34.52 -29.37 -9.17
CA ALA A 31 33.80 -30.40 -8.42
C ALA A 31 33.38 -29.90 -7.02
N ASN A 32 34.30 -29.28 -6.28
CA ASN A 32 34.00 -28.72 -4.96
C ASN A 32 33.01 -27.55 -5.06
N LYS A 33 33.13 -26.69 -6.09
CA LYS A 33 32.16 -25.61 -6.32
C LYS A 33 30.76 -26.13 -6.63
N LYS A 34 30.61 -27.22 -7.39
CA LYS A 34 29.31 -27.85 -7.63
C LYS A 34 28.68 -28.39 -6.35
N LYS A 35 29.48 -28.94 -5.42
CA LYS A 35 29.02 -29.40 -4.10
C LYS A 35 28.61 -28.22 -3.21
N GLU A 36 29.46 -27.21 -3.08
CA GLU A 36 29.23 -26.00 -2.27
C GLU A 36 27.98 -25.23 -2.73
N LYS A 37 27.74 -25.15 -4.05
CA LYS A 37 26.57 -24.47 -4.61
C LYS A 37 25.23 -24.98 -4.04
N LYS A 38 25.12 -26.27 -3.73
CA LYS A 38 23.88 -26.86 -3.18
C LYS A 38 23.60 -26.37 -1.76
N HIS A 39 24.64 -26.13 -0.97
CA HIS A 39 24.52 -25.62 0.39
C HIS A 39 23.91 -24.23 0.45
N TRP A 40 24.25 -23.34 -0.50
CA TRP A 40 23.83 -21.93 -0.49
C TRP A 40 22.60 -21.62 -1.35
N LYS A 41 21.93 -22.65 -1.89
CA LYS A 41 20.88 -22.50 -2.90
C LYS A 41 19.62 -21.81 -2.34
N ARG A 42 19.18 -20.71 -2.96
CA ARG A 42 17.98 -19.93 -2.53
C ARG A 42 16.76 -20.12 -3.43
N ASN A 43 16.99 -20.18 -4.73
CA ASN A 43 15.95 -20.30 -5.75
C ASN A 43 15.73 -21.76 -6.18
N PRO A 44 14.61 -22.06 -6.86
CA PRO A 44 14.32 -23.42 -7.33
C PRO A 44 15.50 -24.06 -8.10
N GLU A 45 15.70 -25.36 -7.89
CA GLU A 45 16.66 -26.14 -8.66
C GLU A 45 16.04 -26.56 -9.99
N ARG A 46 16.78 -26.35 -11.09
CA ARG A 46 16.31 -26.67 -12.45
C ARG A 46 16.18 -28.19 -12.67
N SER A 47 16.97 -29.00 -11.98
CA SER A 47 17.01 -30.47 -12.09
C SER A 47 16.20 -31.18 -11.01
N CYS A 48 15.28 -30.48 -10.33
CA CYS A 48 14.40 -31.09 -9.34
C CYS A 48 13.12 -31.55 -10.04
N ASP A 49 12.99 -32.85 -10.22
CA ASP A 49 11.90 -33.47 -11.02
C ASP A 49 10.67 -33.83 -10.18
N SER A 50 10.71 -33.65 -8.86
CA SER A 50 9.60 -33.98 -7.95
C SER A 50 8.86 -32.73 -7.49
N CYS A 51 7.52 -32.77 -7.51
CA CYS A 51 6.67 -31.76 -6.90
C CYS A 51 6.94 -31.66 -5.39
N VAL A 52 6.92 -30.44 -4.85
CA VAL A 52 6.85 -30.23 -3.40
C VAL A 52 5.51 -30.79 -2.90
N LYS A 53 5.50 -31.37 -1.69
CA LYS A 53 4.27 -31.88 -1.08
C LYS A 53 3.39 -30.69 -0.65
N LEU A 54 2.32 -30.43 -1.40
CA LEU A 54 1.42 -29.29 -1.20
C LEU A 54 0.02 -29.70 -0.69
N GLU A 55 -0.18 -30.97 -0.36
CA GLU A 55 -1.46 -31.47 0.14
C GLU A 55 -1.89 -30.70 1.40
N ASN A 56 -3.12 -30.15 1.39
CA ASN A 56 -3.68 -29.27 2.43
C ASN A 56 -2.87 -27.99 2.71
N ASN A 57 -1.99 -27.56 1.81
CA ASN A 57 -1.24 -26.31 1.96
C ASN A 57 -1.92 -25.15 1.22
N PHE A 58 -2.55 -24.26 1.99
CA PHE A 58 -3.22 -23.05 1.49
C PHE A 58 -2.49 -21.75 1.88
N ASP A 59 -1.19 -21.84 2.19
CA ASP A 59 -0.37 -20.65 2.46
C ASP A 59 -0.30 -19.74 1.22
N ASP A 60 -0.19 -18.43 1.43
CA ASP A 60 -0.13 -17.45 0.35
C ASP A 60 1.03 -17.73 -0.61
N ILE A 61 0.73 -17.99 -1.88
CA ILE A 61 1.73 -18.26 -2.92
C ILE A 61 2.04 -17.05 -3.81
N LYS A 62 1.26 -15.96 -3.71
CA LYS A 62 1.44 -14.78 -4.58
C LYS A 62 2.87 -14.23 -4.53
N HIS A 63 3.44 -13.95 -5.70
CA HIS A 63 4.77 -13.32 -5.79
C HIS A 63 4.75 -11.82 -5.48
N THR A 64 3.55 -11.22 -5.53
CA THR A 64 3.32 -9.79 -5.37
C THR A 64 3.11 -9.35 -3.92
N THR A 65 2.88 -10.25 -2.96
CA THR A 65 2.71 -9.90 -1.53
C THR A 65 3.94 -9.17 -0.98
N LEU A 66 3.73 -8.06 -0.25
CA LEU A 66 4.79 -7.22 0.28
C LEU A 66 4.70 -7.09 1.80
N SER A 67 5.85 -7.12 2.49
CA SER A 67 5.95 -6.56 3.85
C SER A 67 5.95 -5.04 3.80
N GLU A 68 5.78 -4.37 4.94
CA GLU A 68 5.97 -2.91 5.04
C GLU A 68 7.31 -2.46 4.46
N ARG A 69 8.41 -3.16 4.81
CA ARG A 69 9.74 -2.89 4.22
C ARG A 69 9.73 -2.99 2.69
N GLY A 70 9.07 -4.02 2.14
CA GLY A 70 8.96 -4.21 0.69
C GLY A 70 8.12 -3.10 0.04
N ALA A 71 6.97 -2.80 0.62
CA ALA A 71 6.04 -1.78 0.17
C ALA A 71 6.65 -0.38 0.18
N LEU A 72 7.34 0.01 1.25
CA LEU A 72 8.01 1.31 1.32
C LEU A 72 9.11 1.44 0.25
N ARG A 73 9.90 0.39 0.03
CA ARG A 73 10.94 0.42 -1.02
C ARG A 73 10.34 0.55 -2.42
N GLU A 74 9.32 -0.24 -2.72
CA GLU A 74 8.68 -0.23 -4.04
C GLU A 74 7.89 1.08 -4.28
N ALA A 75 7.23 1.61 -3.25
CA ALA A 75 6.55 2.91 -3.33
C ALA A 75 7.52 4.08 -3.51
N MET A 76 8.70 4.03 -2.88
CA MET A 76 9.77 5.02 -3.11
C MET A 76 10.35 4.92 -4.53
N ARG A 77 10.41 3.72 -5.13
CA ARG A 77 10.88 3.50 -6.51
C ARG A 77 9.93 4.09 -7.55
N CYS A 78 8.63 4.05 -7.30
CA CYS A 78 7.62 4.61 -8.20
C CYS A 78 7.88 6.10 -8.52
N LEU A 79 7.90 6.42 -9.83
CA LEU A 79 8.13 7.78 -10.35
C LEU A 79 6.99 8.76 -10.06
N LYS A 80 5.79 8.26 -9.72
CA LYS A 80 4.59 9.08 -9.42
C LYS A 80 4.24 10.00 -10.61
N CYS A 81 4.17 9.40 -11.78
CA CYS A 81 3.99 10.05 -13.08
C CYS A 81 2.77 10.99 -13.10
N ALA A 82 2.89 12.12 -13.80
CA ALA A 82 1.72 12.90 -14.22
C ALA A 82 0.94 12.14 -15.30
N ASP A 83 -0.38 12.33 -15.35
CA ASP A 83 -1.28 11.67 -16.32
C ASP A 83 -0.98 10.17 -16.49
N ALA A 84 -0.88 9.47 -15.36
CA ALA A 84 -0.18 8.21 -15.29
C ALA A 84 -0.82 7.14 -16.21
N PRO A 85 -0.06 6.51 -17.13
CA PRO A 85 -0.60 5.49 -18.03
C PRO A 85 -1.12 4.27 -17.27
N CYS A 86 -0.52 3.92 -16.13
CA CYS A 86 -1.02 2.84 -15.28
C CYS A 86 -2.44 3.07 -14.75
N GLN A 87 -2.82 4.34 -14.51
CA GLN A 87 -4.19 4.69 -14.12
C GLN A 87 -5.16 4.54 -15.30
N LYS A 88 -4.75 4.99 -16.49
CA LYS A 88 -5.55 4.84 -17.72
C LYS A 88 -5.79 3.37 -18.09
N SER A 89 -4.82 2.51 -17.79
CA SER A 89 -4.92 1.06 -17.98
C SER A 89 -5.62 0.33 -16.83
N CYS A 90 -6.08 1.03 -15.80
CA CYS A 90 -6.85 0.45 -14.70
C CYS A 90 -8.36 0.58 -15.00
N PRO A 91 -9.14 -0.53 -15.06
CA PRO A 91 -10.56 -0.44 -15.39
C PRO A 91 -11.40 0.44 -14.44
N THR A 92 -11.02 0.51 -13.16
CA THR A 92 -11.69 1.39 -12.18
C THR A 92 -11.10 2.80 -12.09
N ASN A 93 -10.09 3.10 -12.92
CA ASN A 93 -9.38 4.37 -12.98
C ASN A 93 -8.75 4.82 -11.65
N LEU A 94 -8.25 3.87 -10.85
CA LEU A 94 -7.59 4.15 -9.57
C LEU A 94 -6.48 5.20 -9.73
N ASP A 95 -6.45 6.20 -8.84
CA ASP A 95 -5.33 7.15 -8.77
C ASP A 95 -4.08 6.49 -8.15
N ILE A 96 -3.37 5.72 -8.98
CA ILE A 96 -2.18 4.96 -8.62
C ILE A 96 -1.05 5.86 -8.15
N LYS A 97 -0.89 7.03 -8.77
CA LYS A 97 0.09 8.03 -8.33
C LYS A 97 -0.16 8.42 -6.87
N SER A 98 -1.40 8.78 -6.56
CA SER A 98 -1.82 9.28 -5.26
C SER A 98 -1.70 8.23 -4.16
N PHE A 99 -2.22 7.02 -4.37
CA PHE A 99 -2.14 6.00 -3.31
C PHE A 99 -0.70 5.51 -3.08
N ILE A 100 0.13 5.37 -4.13
CA ILE A 100 1.53 4.98 -3.95
C ILE A 100 2.33 6.09 -3.26
N THR A 101 2.03 7.36 -3.56
CA THR A 101 2.62 8.50 -2.83
C THR A 101 2.29 8.43 -1.34
N SER A 102 1.04 8.05 -1.01
CA SER A 102 0.61 7.87 0.38
C SER A 102 1.42 6.75 1.07
N ILE A 103 1.60 5.60 0.42
CA ILE A 103 2.41 4.49 0.96
C ILE A 103 3.85 4.95 1.22
N SER A 104 4.50 5.64 0.27
CA SER A 104 5.89 6.10 0.47
C SER A 104 6.05 7.07 1.64
N ASN A 105 4.96 7.75 2.03
CA ASN A 105 4.91 8.69 3.15
C ASN A 105 4.30 8.06 4.42
N LYS A 106 4.25 6.72 4.50
CA LYS A 106 3.63 5.93 5.59
C LYS A 106 2.17 6.32 5.91
N ASN A 107 1.45 6.85 4.92
CA ASN A 107 0.03 7.13 5.03
C ASN A 107 -0.78 5.97 4.44
N TYR A 108 -0.83 4.85 5.16
CA TYR A 108 -1.50 3.63 4.67
C TYR A 108 -3.01 3.79 4.59
N TYR A 109 -3.63 4.48 5.54
CA TYR A 109 -5.04 4.84 5.47
C TYR A 109 -5.34 5.72 4.25
N GLY A 110 -4.54 6.76 3.99
CA GLY A 110 -4.77 7.60 2.83
C GLY A 110 -4.62 6.86 1.50
N ALA A 111 -3.71 5.89 1.44
CA ALA A 111 -3.61 4.98 0.30
C ALA A 111 -4.88 4.12 0.17
N ALA A 112 -5.31 3.46 1.24
CA ALA A 112 -6.51 2.63 1.25
C ALA A 112 -7.77 3.42 0.91
N ARG A 113 -7.93 4.64 1.44
CA ARG A 113 -9.04 5.55 1.13
C ARG A 113 -9.06 5.89 -0.37
N ALA A 114 -7.92 6.22 -0.97
CA ALA A 114 -7.84 6.51 -2.40
C ALA A 114 -8.23 5.27 -3.24
N ILE A 115 -7.73 4.09 -2.88
CA ILE A 115 -8.08 2.82 -3.54
C ILE A 115 -9.58 2.54 -3.44
N LEU A 116 -10.13 2.55 -2.21
CA LEU A 116 -11.52 2.21 -1.93
C LEU A 116 -12.51 3.25 -2.45
N SER A 117 -12.07 4.48 -2.72
CA SER A 117 -12.89 5.51 -3.34
C SER A 117 -13.32 5.11 -4.74
N ASP A 118 -12.39 4.57 -5.53
CA ASP A 118 -12.64 4.18 -6.92
C ASP A 118 -12.99 2.69 -7.10
N ASN A 119 -12.55 1.84 -6.17
CA ASN A 119 -12.74 0.40 -6.21
C ASN A 119 -13.14 -0.16 -4.82
N PRO A 120 -14.43 -0.42 -4.57
CA PRO A 120 -14.92 -0.98 -3.31
C PRO A 120 -14.34 -2.36 -2.95
N LEU A 121 -13.78 -3.09 -3.92
CA LEU A 121 -13.09 -4.37 -3.73
C LEU A 121 -11.56 -4.21 -3.90
N GLY A 122 -11.03 -3.14 -3.29
CA GLY A 122 -9.63 -2.74 -3.42
C GLY A 122 -8.62 -3.79 -2.95
N LEU A 123 -8.89 -4.50 -1.86
CA LEU A 123 -8.00 -5.54 -1.34
C LEU A 123 -8.06 -6.80 -2.20
N THR A 124 -9.26 -7.26 -2.57
CA THR A 124 -9.42 -8.39 -3.50
C THR A 124 -8.68 -8.12 -4.80
N CYS A 125 -8.91 -6.96 -5.43
CA CYS A 125 -8.26 -6.58 -6.68
C CYS A 125 -6.74 -6.46 -6.54
N GLY A 126 -6.22 -5.97 -5.41
CA GLY A 126 -4.78 -5.91 -5.16
C GLY A 126 -4.12 -7.30 -5.16
N MET A 127 -4.87 -8.34 -4.78
CA MET A 127 -4.38 -9.72 -4.73
C MET A 127 -4.52 -10.48 -6.04
N VAL A 128 -5.59 -10.25 -6.82
CA VAL A 128 -5.96 -11.12 -7.95
C VAL A 128 -5.95 -10.44 -9.32
N CYS A 129 -5.75 -9.13 -9.41
CA CYS A 129 -5.74 -8.48 -10.73
C CYS A 129 -4.62 -9.05 -11.61
N PRO A 130 -4.91 -9.35 -12.89
CA PRO A 130 -3.91 -9.73 -13.89
C PRO A 130 -3.12 -8.49 -14.33
N THR A 131 -2.31 -7.93 -13.42
CA THR A 131 -1.81 -6.56 -13.55
C THR A 131 -0.95 -6.33 -14.79
N SER A 132 -0.26 -7.36 -15.30
CA SER A 132 0.57 -7.31 -16.50
C SER A 132 -0.21 -6.95 -17.77
N ASP A 133 -1.48 -7.34 -17.84
CA ASP A 133 -2.42 -6.98 -18.91
C ASP A 133 -3.21 -5.69 -18.61
N LEU A 134 -3.04 -5.13 -17.41
CA LEU A 134 -3.74 -3.94 -16.93
C LEU A 134 -2.75 -2.81 -16.57
N CYS A 135 -2.82 -2.32 -15.33
CA CYS A 135 -2.06 -1.17 -14.85
C CYS A 135 -0.54 -1.31 -14.94
N VAL A 136 0.02 -2.52 -14.76
CA VAL A 136 1.47 -2.76 -14.80
C VAL A 136 1.95 -2.81 -16.25
N GLY A 137 1.14 -3.31 -17.19
CA GLY A 137 1.44 -3.29 -18.63
C GLY A 137 1.66 -1.89 -19.19
N GLY A 138 0.97 -0.88 -18.64
CA GLY A 138 1.14 0.54 -19.00
C GLY A 138 2.20 1.30 -18.19
N CYS A 139 2.93 0.68 -17.27
CA CYS A 139 3.81 1.40 -16.36
C CYS A 139 5.09 1.93 -17.04
N ASN A 140 5.37 3.24 -16.95
CA ASN A 140 6.57 3.86 -17.53
C ASN A 140 7.90 3.22 -17.10
N LEU A 141 8.00 2.70 -15.87
CA LEU A 141 9.21 2.02 -15.39
C LEU A 141 9.47 0.67 -16.08
N TYR A 142 8.54 0.17 -16.89
CA TYR A 142 8.84 -0.93 -17.82
C TYR A 142 10.00 -0.58 -18.76
N ALA A 143 10.24 0.71 -19.04
CA ALA A 143 11.36 1.19 -19.85
C ALA A 143 12.72 1.21 -19.12
N SER A 144 12.81 0.65 -17.91
CA SER A 144 14.04 0.53 -17.12
C SER A 144 14.37 -0.93 -16.84
N GLU A 145 15.65 -1.25 -16.63
CA GLU A 145 16.11 -2.62 -16.38
C GLU A 145 15.52 -3.23 -15.10
N GLU A 146 15.19 -2.42 -14.09
CA GLU A 146 14.49 -2.86 -12.89
C GLU A 146 13.01 -3.21 -13.10
N GLY A 147 12.44 -2.81 -14.24
CA GLY A 147 11.08 -3.17 -14.65
C GLY A 147 9.95 -2.37 -13.98
N PRO A 148 8.69 -2.69 -14.29
CA PRO A 148 7.53 -1.94 -13.85
C PRO A 148 7.27 -2.10 -12.34
N ILE A 149 6.40 -1.25 -11.78
CA ILE A 149 6.07 -1.26 -10.34
C ILE A 149 5.13 -2.42 -10.01
N ASN A 150 5.34 -3.07 -8.86
CA ASN A 150 4.36 -4.01 -8.28
C ASN A 150 3.15 -3.26 -7.69
N ILE A 151 2.26 -2.80 -8.57
CA ILE A 151 1.09 -1.98 -8.20
C ILE A 151 0.10 -2.80 -7.37
N GLY A 152 -0.18 -4.05 -7.76
CA GLY A 152 -1.10 -4.94 -7.03
C GLY A 152 -0.65 -5.21 -5.59
N GLY A 153 0.63 -5.52 -5.38
CA GLY A 153 1.19 -5.73 -4.04
C GLY A 153 1.16 -4.49 -3.14
N LEU A 154 1.36 -3.30 -3.72
CA LEU A 154 1.24 -2.04 -2.99
C LEU A 154 -0.22 -1.75 -2.59
N GLN A 155 -1.16 -2.01 -3.50
CA GLN A 155 -2.60 -1.91 -3.25
C GLN A 155 -3.04 -2.89 -2.16
N GLN A 156 -2.61 -4.15 -2.25
CA GLN A 156 -2.84 -5.17 -1.23
C GLN A 156 -2.35 -4.69 0.14
N PHE A 157 -1.07 -4.29 0.24
CA PHE A 157 -0.47 -3.87 1.50
C PHE A 157 -1.24 -2.73 2.18
N ALA A 158 -1.60 -1.68 1.43
CA ALA A 158 -2.28 -0.52 2.00
C ALA A 158 -3.66 -0.89 2.59
N VAL A 159 -4.47 -1.64 1.82
CA VAL A 159 -5.82 -1.99 2.26
C VAL A 159 -5.79 -3.08 3.34
N GLU A 160 -4.78 -3.96 3.35
CA GLU A 160 -4.56 -4.93 4.43
C GLU A 160 -4.18 -4.24 5.76
N VAL A 161 -3.36 -3.18 5.72
CA VAL A 161 -3.10 -2.38 6.93
C VAL A 161 -4.38 -1.68 7.40
N PHE A 162 -5.18 -1.14 6.47
CA PHE A 162 -6.46 -0.52 6.82
C PHE A 162 -7.46 -1.51 7.44
N SER A 163 -7.56 -2.74 6.93
CA SER A 163 -8.42 -3.75 7.54
C SER A 163 -8.01 -4.06 8.98
N LYS A 164 -6.71 -4.09 9.27
CA LYS A 164 -6.15 -4.26 10.63
C LYS A 164 -6.41 -3.06 11.55
N MET A 165 -6.74 -1.87 11.02
CA MET A 165 -7.16 -0.73 11.86
C MET A 165 -8.57 -0.92 12.45
N GLY A 166 -9.41 -1.81 11.87
CA GLY A 166 -10.74 -2.12 12.39
C GLY A 166 -11.76 -0.97 12.26
N ILE A 167 -11.57 -0.08 11.29
CA ILE A 167 -12.38 1.13 11.08
C ILE A 167 -13.48 0.86 10.05
N ALA A 168 -14.71 1.29 10.37
CA ALA A 168 -15.87 1.16 9.50
C ALA A 168 -15.89 2.23 8.39
N GLN A 169 -16.54 1.90 7.27
CA GLN A 169 -16.96 2.91 6.29
C GLN A 169 -18.11 3.71 6.88
N ILE A 170 -18.20 5.00 6.56
CA ILE A 170 -19.33 5.85 6.96
C ILE A 170 -20.01 6.45 5.74
N ARG A 171 -21.25 6.90 5.93
CA ARG A 171 -21.97 7.69 4.94
C ARG A 171 -21.21 8.99 4.65
N ASN A 172 -21.31 9.48 3.41
CA ASN A 172 -20.69 10.75 3.00
C ASN A 172 -21.06 11.87 3.99
N PRO A 173 -20.10 12.49 4.71
CA PRO A 173 -20.37 13.52 5.70
C PRO A 173 -21.04 14.78 5.14
N GLU A 174 -20.97 15.01 3.83
CA GLU A 174 -21.58 16.17 3.16
C GLU A 174 -23.07 15.99 2.85
N LEU A 175 -23.60 14.76 2.96
CA LEU A 175 -25.01 14.49 2.70
C LEU A 175 -25.89 14.84 3.92
N PRO A 176 -27.10 15.40 3.73
CA PRO A 176 -28.08 15.60 4.80
C PRO A 176 -28.37 14.31 5.57
N PRO A 177 -28.83 14.36 6.83
CA PRO A 177 -29.33 13.18 7.55
C PRO A 177 -30.33 12.38 6.70
N SER A 178 -30.39 11.05 6.85
CA SER A 178 -31.28 10.19 6.04
C SER A 178 -32.75 10.65 6.10
N SER A 179 -33.22 11.13 7.26
CA SER A 179 -34.58 11.67 7.44
C SER A 179 -34.88 12.96 6.66
N GLU A 180 -33.86 13.65 6.17
CA GLU A 180 -33.96 14.90 5.42
C GLU A 180 -33.64 14.71 3.93
N MET A 181 -33.34 13.47 3.50
CA MET A 181 -33.10 13.17 2.10
C MET A 181 -34.41 13.24 1.31
N PRO A 182 -34.36 13.60 0.01
CA PRO A 182 -35.53 13.51 -0.84
C PRO A 182 -36.09 12.08 -0.93
N GLU A 183 -37.40 11.94 -1.09
CA GLU A 183 -38.10 10.64 -1.20
C GLU A 183 -37.49 9.72 -2.28
N SER A 184 -36.87 10.31 -3.31
CA SER A 184 -36.16 9.57 -4.34
C SER A 184 -35.08 8.63 -3.80
N TYR A 185 -34.45 8.96 -2.67
CA TYR A 185 -33.38 8.17 -2.06
C TYR A 185 -33.88 7.00 -1.19
N HIS A 186 -35.17 6.99 -0.83
CA HIS A 186 -35.82 5.88 -0.11
C HIS A 186 -36.39 4.80 -1.04
N THR A 187 -36.26 5.03 -2.35
CA THR A 187 -36.69 4.12 -3.41
C THR A 187 -36.11 2.71 -3.20
N PRO A 188 -36.94 1.65 -3.18
CA PRO A 188 -36.47 0.27 -3.04
C PRO A 188 -35.70 -0.19 -4.29
N ILE A 189 -34.46 -0.61 -4.10
CA ILE A 189 -33.55 -1.10 -5.15
C ILE A 189 -33.12 -2.54 -4.85
N ALA A 190 -33.25 -3.42 -5.84
CA ALA A 190 -32.82 -4.82 -5.75
C ALA A 190 -31.54 -5.06 -6.57
N LEU A 191 -30.62 -5.84 -6.03
CA LEU A 191 -29.47 -6.37 -6.76
C LEU A 191 -29.48 -7.89 -6.67
N ILE A 192 -29.22 -8.58 -7.77
CA ILE A 192 -29.27 -10.04 -7.83
C ILE A 192 -27.85 -10.59 -7.98
N GLY A 193 -27.45 -11.48 -7.08
CA GLY A 193 -26.10 -12.01 -6.91
C GLY A 193 -25.25 -11.08 -6.04
N CYS A 194 -24.57 -11.63 -5.03
CA CYS A 194 -23.65 -10.91 -4.14
C CYS A 194 -22.19 -11.10 -4.58
N GLY A 195 -21.93 -10.97 -5.88
CA GLY A 195 -20.59 -10.95 -6.47
C GLY A 195 -20.00 -9.54 -6.61
N PRO A 196 -18.77 -9.42 -7.15
CA PRO A 196 -18.06 -8.14 -7.31
C PRO A 196 -18.87 -7.00 -7.93
N ALA A 197 -19.63 -7.28 -8.99
CA ALA A 197 -20.42 -6.27 -9.69
C ALA A 197 -21.52 -5.67 -8.81
N SER A 198 -22.30 -6.51 -8.14
CA SER A 198 -23.38 -6.05 -7.25
C SER A 198 -22.84 -5.39 -5.99
N VAL A 199 -21.74 -5.90 -5.41
CA VAL A 199 -21.10 -5.26 -4.24
C VAL A 199 -20.63 -3.84 -4.60
N SER A 200 -20.06 -3.66 -5.79
CA SER A 200 -19.68 -2.35 -6.30
C SER A 200 -20.88 -1.43 -6.51
N CYS A 201 -21.89 -1.89 -7.25
CA CYS A 201 -23.10 -1.12 -7.55
C CYS A 201 -23.82 -0.68 -6.27
N ALA A 202 -24.05 -1.60 -5.33
CA ALA A 202 -24.67 -1.31 -4.05
C ALA A 202 -23.84 -0.33 -3.20
N SER A 203 -22.51 -0.47 -3.19
CA SER A 203 -21.63 0.45 -2.46
C SER A 203 -21.75 1.88 -2.99
N PHE A 204 -21.70 2.08 -4.30
CA PHE A 204 -21.80 3.42 -4.89
C PHE A 204 -23.21 4.03 -4.76
N LEU A 205 -24.27 3.22 -4.88
CA LEU A 205 -25.64 3.69 -4.60
C LEU A 205 -25.78 4.11 -3.13
N ALA A 206 -25.27 3.31 -2.19
CA ALA A 206 -25.32 3.66 -0.77
C ALA A 206 -24.51 4.94 -0.47
N ARG A 207 -23.36 5.13 -1.14
CA ARG A 207 -22.58 6.37 -1.05
C ARG A 207 -23.33 7.60 -1.58
N LEU A 208 -24.11 7.45 -2.64
CA LEU A 208 -24.98 8.51 -3.16
C LEU A 208 -26.11 8.87 -2.19
N GLY A 209 -26.44 8.00 -1.24
CA GLY A 209 -27.38 8.26 -0.16
C GLY A 209 -28.63 7.37 -0.16
N TYR A 210 -28.74 6.41 -1.08
CA TYR A 210 -29.84 5.45 -1.09
C TYR A 210 -29.78 4.52 0.12
N ASP A 211 -30.85 4.40 0.89
CA ASP A 211 -30.88 3.63 2.15
C ASP A 211 -31.74 2.34 2.10
N ASN A 212 -32.44 2.12 0.99
CA ASN A 212 -33.29 0.94 0.78
C ASN A 212 -32.75 0.00 -0.32
N ILE A 213 -31.55 -0.51 -0.11
CA ILE A 213 -30.84 -1.39 -1.04
C ILE A 213 -30.82 -2.82 -0.50
N THR A 214 -31.27 -3.79 -1.30
CA THR A 214 -31.22 -5.21 -0.94
C THR A 214 -30.53 -6.04 -2.02
N VAL A 215 -29.49 -6.78 -1.63
CA VAL A 215 -28.80 -7.77 -2.46
C VAL A 215 -29.37 -9.16 -2.17
N PHE A 216 -29.87 -9.84 -3.18
CA PHE A 216 -30.37 -11.21 -3.11
C PHE A 216 -29.32 -12.19 -3.66
N GLU A 217 -28.82 -13.10 -2.83
CA GLU A 217 -27.79 -14.09 -3.19
C GLU A 217 -28.39 -15.50 -3.21
N ARG A 218 -28.17 -16.25 -4.30
CA ARG A 218 -28.71 -17.62 -4.48
C ARG A 218 -28.12 -18.59 -3.47
N GLN A 219 -26.85 -18.43 -3.14
CA GLN A 219 -26.09 -19.34 -2.28
C GLN A 219 -26.21 -18.95 -0.80
N LYS A 220 -25.67 -19.82 0.07
CA LYS A 220 -25.55 -19.57 1.52
C LYS A 220 -24.38 -18.65 1.89
N TYR A 221 -23.47 -18.46 0.94
CA TYR A 221 -22.27 -17.63 1.09
C TYR A 221 -22.35 -16.41 0.18
N ILE A 222 -21.54 -15.40 0.50
CA ILE A 222 -21.46 -14.12 -0.20
C ILE A 222 -20.11 -13.98 -0.93
N GLY A 223 -20.00 -13.04 -1.87
CA GLY A 223 -18.75 -12.70 -2.57
C GLY A 223 -18.57 -13.33 -3.95
N GLY A 224 -19.52 -14.13 -4.43
CA GLY A 224 -19.47 -14.75 -5.76
C GLY A 224 -18.20 -15.60 -5.98
N LEU A 225 -17.59 -15.50 -7.17
CA LEU A 225 -16.39 -16.26 -7.55
C LEU A 225 -15.19 -16.02 -6.64
N SER A 226 -15.06 -14.81 -6.07
CA SER A 226 -14.01 -14.47 -5.10
C SER A 226 -14.06 -15.38 -3.88
N THR A 227 -15.26 -15.83 -3.51
CA THR A 227 -15.47 -16.80 -2.43
C THR A 227 -15.46 -18.23 -2.97
N SER A 228 -16.22 -18.54 -4.01
CA SER A 228 -16.47 -19.92 -4.41
C SER A 228 -15.38 -20.58 -5.24
N GLU A 229 -14.55 -19.83 -5.96
CA GLU A 229 -13.64 -20.42 -6.95
C GLU A 229 -12.19 -19.99 -6.84
N ILE A 230 -11.94 -18.69 -6.59
CA ILE A 230 -10.56 -18.22 -6.43
C ILE A 230 -9.94 -18.90 -5.20
N PRO A 231 -8.82 -19.63 -5.32
CA PRO A 231 -8.29 -20.42 -4.23
C PRO A 231 -7.83 -19.59 -3.02
N GLN A 232 -7.95 -20.14 -1.81
CA GLN A 232 -7.54 -19.50 -0.55
C GLN A 232 -6.07 -19.02 -0.57
N PHE A 233 -5.17 -19.77 -1.22
CA PHE A 233 -3.75 -19.42 -1.34
C PHE A 233 -3.46 -18.24 -2.29
N ARG A 234 -4.47 -17.79 -3.06
CA ARG A 234 -4.42 -16.53 -3.83
C ARG A 234 -5.26 -15.44 -3.17
N LEU A 235 -6.50 -15.76 -2.79
CA LEU A 235 -7.45 -14.83 -2.17
C LEU A 235 -8.03 -15.40 -0.88
N PRO A 236 -7.56 -14.93 0.28
CA PRO A 236 -8.11 -15.32 1.58
C PRO A 236 -9.57 -14.88 1.75
N TYR A 237 -10.41 -15.72 2.34
CA TYR A 237 -11.85 -15.42 2.51
C TYR A 237 -12.13 -14.18 3.37
N GLU A 238 -11.32 -13.95 4.40
CA GLU A 238 -11.44 -12.81 5.30
C GLU A 238 -11.33 -11.45 4.57
N VAL A 239 -10.64 -11.43 3.42
CA VAL A 239 -10.57 -10.25 2.53
C VAL A 239 -11.94 -9.93 1.95
N VAL A 240 -12.60 -10.95 1.40
CA VAL A 240 -13.92 -10.81 0.77
C VAL A 240 -14.96 -10.41 1.81
N GLN A 241 -14.91 -11.03 3.00
CA GLN A 241 -15.77 -10.69 4.12
C GLN A 241 -15.60 -9.22 4.53
N PHE A 242 -14.36 -8.75 4.67
CA PHE A 242 -14.05 -7.36 5.02
C PHE A 242 -14.66 -6.34 4.06
N GLU A 243 -14.54 -6.57 2.75
CA GLU A 243 -15.06 -5.62 1.74
C GLU A 243 -16.60 -5.59 1.71
N ILE A 244 -17.24 -6.74 1.88
CA ILE A 244 -18.71 -6.80 1.99
C ILE A 244 -19.19 -6.16 3.28
N ASP A 245 -18.43 -6.29 4.36
CA ASP A 245 -18.74 -5.66 5.63
C ASP A 245 -18.61 -4.12 5.56
N LEU A 246 -17.66 -3.58 4.79
CA LEU A 246 -17.61 -2.15 4.49
C LEU A 246 -18.87 -1.68 3.74
N MET A 247 -19.36 -2.46 2.77
CA MET A 247 -20.62 -2.16 2.06
C MET A 247 -21.81 -2.17 3.03
N LYS A 248 -21.87 -3.15 3.93
CA LYS A 248 -22.95 -3.26 4.95
C LYS A 248 -22.94 -2.10 5.95
N ASP A 249 -21.79 -1.49 6.25
CA ASP A 249 -21.74 -0.29 7.10
C ASP A 249 -22.57 0.87 6.55
N LEU A 250 -22.78 0.90 5.22
CA LEU A 250 -23.62 1.90 4.56
C LEU A 250 -25.11 1.55 4.58
N GLY A 251 -25.52 0.47 5.24
CA GLY A 251 -26.92 0.06 5.39
C GLY A 251 -27.42 -0.93 4.32
N VAL A 252 -26.56 -1.38 3.40
CA VAL A 252 -26.93 -2.36 2.38
C VAL A 252 -27.30 -3.70 3.02
N LYS A 253 -28.48 -4.23 2.68
CA LYS A 253 -28.98 -5.51 3.18
C LYS A 253 -28.56 -6.63 2.23
N VAL A 254 -28.20 -7.78 2.77
CA VAL A 254 -27.90 -8.99 1.99
C VAL A 254 -28.79 -10.13 2.46
N VAL A 255 -29.53 -10.75 1.54
CA VAL A 255 -30.44 -11.86 1.79
C VAL A 255 -29.97 -13.06 0.97
N CYS A 256 -29.40 -14.05 1.65
CA CYS A 256 -28.95 -15.31 1.05
C CYS A 256 -30.13 -16.24 0.73
N GLU A 257 -29.85 -17.32 -0.01
CA GLU A 257 -30.83 -18.33 -0.44
C GLU A 257 -32.02 -17.75 -1.23
N LYS A 258 -31.80 -16.64 -1.94
CA LYS A 258 -32.76 -15.98 -2.83
C LYS A 258 -32.08 -15.50 -4.11
N GLY A 259 -32.69 -15.73 -5.26
CA GLY A 259 -32.17 -15.25 -6.54
C GLY A 259 -33.12 -15.54 -7.69
N LEU A 260 -32.82 -15.02 -8.88
CA LEU A 260 -33.66 -15.23 -10.06
C LEU A 260 -33.89 -16.73 -10.33
N GLY A 261 -35.14 -17.10 -10.57
CA GLY A 261 -35.59 -18.47 -10.76
C GLY A 261 -35.80 -19.26 -9.45
N VAL A 262 -35.23 -18.84 -8.33
CA VAL A 262 -35.38 -19.52 -7.03
C VAL A 262 -36.71 -19.12 -6.38
N ASN A 263 -37.50 -20.11 -5.97
CA ASN A 263 -38.80 -19.90 -5.30
C ASN A 263 -39.74 -18.93 -6.06
N GLY A 264 -39.68 -18.91 -7.39
CA GLY A 264 -40.52 -18.05 -8.23
C GLY A 264 -40.07 -16.59 -8.35
N MET A 265 -38.91 -16.21 -7.82
CA MET A 265 -38.38 -14.84 -7.98
C MET A 265 -38.04 -14.54 -9.44
N THR A 266 -38.71 -13.54 -9.99
CA THR A 266 -38.55 -13.01 -11.36
C THR A 266 -38.47 -11.49 -11.32
N LEU A 267 -38.04 -10.87 -12.44
CA LEU A 267 -38.12 -9.42 -12.58
C LEU A 267 -39.56 -8.92 -12.38
N THR A 268 -40.56 -9.58 -12.95
CA THR A 268 -41.97 -9.21 -12.76
C THR A 268 -42.37 -9.23 -11.29
N SER A 269 -42.01 -10.28 -10.54
CA SER A 269 -42.33 -10.34 -9.11
C SER A 269 -41.64 -9.24 -8.30
N LEU A 270 -40.39 -8.89 -8.61
CA LEU A 270 -39.69 -7.79 -7.92
C LEU A 270 -40.37 -6.44 -8.19
N ARG A 271 -40.86 -6.23 -9.41
CA ARG A 271 -41.64 -5.05 -9.76
C ARG A 271 -42.96 -5.00 -8.98
N GLU A 272 -43.65 -6.13 -8.83
CA GLU A 272 -44.90 -6.26 -8.06
C GLU A 272 -44.68 -6.06 -6.54
N GLU A 273 -43.54 -6.50 -6.01
CA GLU A 273 -43.08 -6.23 -4.63
C GLU A 273 -42.70 -4.76 -4.39
N GLY A 274 -42.67 -3.93 -5.45
CA GLY A 274 -42.51 -2.49 -5.36
C GLY A 274 -41.10 -1.97 -5.68
N PHE A 275 -40.14 -2.85 -6.00
CA PHE A 275 -38.79 -2.43 -6.43
C PHE A 275 -38.87 -1.58 -7.68
N LYS A 276 -38.17 -0.43 -7.68
CA LYS A 276 -38.19 0.51 -8.82
C LYS A 276 -37.01 0.36 -9.74
N ALA A 277 -35.91 -0.25 -9.29
CA ALA A 277 -34.75 -0.54 -10.11
C ALA A 277 -34.12 -1.87 -9.70
N VAL A 278 -33.59 -2.60 -10.68
CA VAL A 278 -32.90 -3.88 -10.50
C VAL A 278 -31.52 -3.85 -11.15
N PHE A 279 -30.51 -4.37 -10.46
CA PHE A 279 -29.20 -4.69 -11.04
C PHE A 279 -28.97 -6.20 -11.05
N ILE A 280 -28.65 -6.77 -12.20
CA ILE A 280 -28.36 -8.20 -12.38
C ILE A 280 -26.84 -8.39 -12.42
N GLY A 281 -26.30 -9.01 -11.37
CA GLY A 281 -24.88 -9.32 -11.20
C GLY A 281 -24.64 -10.78 -10.79
N ILE A 282 -25.39 -11.71 -11.39
CA ILE A 282 -25.38 -13.15 -11.04
C ILE A 282 -24.16 -13.92 -11.59
N GLY A 283 -23.33 -13.27 -12.41
CA GLY A 283 -22.23 -13.91 -13.12
C GLY A 283 -22.69 -14.96 -14.14
N LEU A 284 -21.82 -15.92 -14.44
CA LEU A 284 -22.12 -17.07 -15.31
C LEU A 284 -22.19 -18.34 -14.45
N PRO A 285 -23.38 -18.79 -14.01
CA PRO A 285 -23.48 -19.75 -12.91
C PRO A 285 -23.16 -21.19 -13.30
N GLN A 286 -23.32 -21.58 -14.57
CA GLN A 286 -23.17 -22.97 -14.99
C GLN A 286 -21.85 -23.22 -15.74
N ALA A 287 -21.31 -24.44 -15.63
CA ALA A 287 -20.12 -24.84 -16.37
C ALA A 287 -20.42 -25.05 -17.86
N ASN A 288 -19.47 -24.65 -18.72
CA ASN A 288 -19.48 -25.02 -20.13
C ASN A 288 -19.08 -26.50 -20.28
N ARG A 289 -20.06 -27.39 -20.42
CA ARG A 289 -19.86 -28.85 -20.48
C ARG A 289 -19.88 -29.37 -21.92
N ALA A 290 -18.80 -30.00 -22.34
CA ALA A 290 -18.74 -30.67 -23.64
C ALA A 290 -19.55 -31.97 -23.66
N LYS A 291 -20.12 -32.32 -24.82
CA LYS A 291 -20.96 -33.53 -25.02
C LYS A 291 -20.26 -34.84 -24.63
N ILE A 292 -18.95 -34.92 -24.86
CA ILE A 292 -18.13 -36.10 -24.53
C ILE A 292 -18.10 -36.44 -23.03
N PHE A 293 -18.47 -35.50 -22.17
CA PHE A 293 -18.53 -35.71 -20.72
C PHE A 293 -19.94 -35.96 -20.20
N GLN A 294 -20.94 -36.07 -21.08
CA GLN A 294 -22.31 -36.32 -20.66
C GLN A 294 -22.42 -37.67 -19.91
N GLY A 295 -23.15 -37.70 -18.80
CA GLY A 295 -23.32 -38.90 -17.97
C GLY A 295 -22.17 -39.20 -17.00
N LEU A 296 -21.01 -38.54 -17.12
CA LEU A 296 -19.92 -38.69 -16.15
C LEU A 296 -20.23 -37.98 -14.82
N THR A 297 -19.79 -38.59 -13.73
CA THR A 297 -20.04 -38.12 -12.35
C THR A 297 -18.74 -37.96 -11.55
N MET A 298 -18.83 -37.26 -10.41
CA MET A 298 -17.70 -37.04 -9.51
C MET A 298 -17.15 -38.36 -8.93
N ASP A 299 -18.01 -39.32 -8.59
CA ASP A 299 -17.61 -40.64 -8.07
C ASP A 299 -16.80 -41.46 -9.08
N GLN A 300 -17.00 -41.18 -10.37
CA GLN A 300 -16.27 -41.78 -11.47
C GLN A 300 -14.92 -41.10 -11.73
N GLY A 301 -14.66 -39.94 -11.11
CA GLY A 301 -13.43 -39.15 -11.25
C GLY A 301 -13.54 -37.96 -12.20
N PHE A 302 -14.74 -37.57 -12.65
CA PHE A 302 -14.93 -36.41 -13.51
C PHE A 302 -15.52 -35.21 -12.74
N PHE A 303 -14.90 -34.05 -12.91
CA PHE A 303 -15.38 -32.78 -12.36
C PHE A 303 -15.44 -31.71 -13.46
N THR A 304 -16.38 -30.79 -13.35
CA THR A 304 -16.20 -29.46 -13.93
C THR A 304 -15.53 -28.54 -12.91
N SER A 305 -14.97 -27.42 -13.37
CA SER A 305 -14.45 -26.37 -12.48
C SER A 305 -15.50 -25.85 -11.48
N LYS A 306 -16.77 -25.75 -11.90
CA LYS A 306 -17.91 -25.35 -11.05
C LYS A 306 -18.33 -26.42 -10.03
N ASP A 307 -17.84 -27.66 -10.17
CA ASP A 307 -17.95 -28.69 -9.13
C ASP A 307 -16.73 -28.64 -8.20
N PHE A 308 -15.54 -28.69 -8.80
CA PHE A 308 -14.29 -28.92 -8.07
C PHE A 308 -13.86 -27.73 -7.20
N LEU A 309 -13.79 -26.51 -7.76
CA LEU A 309 -13.28 -25.36 -7.04
C LEU A 309 -14.16 -24.98 -5.84
N PRO A 310 -15.51 -24.98 -5.93
CA PRO A 310 -16.37 -24.74 -4.77
C PRO A 310 -16.20 -25.77 -3.63
N MET A 311 -15.90 -27.03 -3.95
CA MET A 311 -15.58 -28.04 -2.92
C MET A 311 -14.27 -27.70 -2.21
N VAL A 312 -13.23 -27.35 -2.96
CA VAL A 312 -11.93 -26.95 -2.40
C VAL A 312 -12.06 -25.66 -1.58
N ALA A 313 -12.80 -24.67 -2.09
CA ALA A 313 -13.07 -23.42 -1.39
C ALA A 313 -13.82 -23.67 -0.08
N SER A 314 -14.90 -24.44 -0.09
CA SER A 314 -15.68 -24.76 1.11
C SER A 314 -14.85 -25.48 2.18
N ALA A 315 -13.91 -26.33 1.78
CA ALA A 315 -13.02 -27.05 2.70
C ALA A 315 -11.87 -26.17 3.24
N SER A 316 -11.40 -25.20 2.46
CA SER A 316 -10.22 -24.38 2.80
C SER A 316 -10.56 -23.02 3.40
N LYS A 317 -11.71 -22.43 3.07
CA LYS A 317 -12.14 -21.10 3.49
C LYS A 317 -13.01 -21.16 4.74
N LYS A 318 -12.38 -21.01 5.90
CA LYS A 318 -13.12 -20.93 7.17
C LYS A 318 -14.01 -19.67 7.18
N GLY A 319 -15.26 -19.84 7.57
CA GLY A 319 -16.28 -18.78 7.57
C GLY A 319 -17.18 -18.74 6.33
N MET A 320 -16.79 -19.38 5.22
CA MET A 320 -17.61 -19.42 3.99
C MET A 320 -18.92 -20.17 4.16
N CYS A 321 -18.90 -21.34 4.80
CA CYS A 321 -20.10 -22.09 5.19
C CYS A 321 -20.02 -22.53 6.64
N GLN A 322 -21.17 -22.71 7.29
CA GLN A 322 -21.25 -23.38 8.61
C GLN A 322 -21.04 -24.91 8.51
N CYS A 323 -20.92 -25.42 7.29
CA CYS A 323 -20.75 -26.83 6.99
C CYS A 323 -19.30 -27.28 7.21
N ARG A 324 -19.09 -28.47 7.78
CA ARG A 324 -17.75 -29.10 7.82
C ARG A 324 -17.48 -29.80 6.49
N ALA A 325 -17.09 -29.05 5.48
CA ALA A 325 -16.70 -29.61 4.19
C ALA A 325 -15.32 -30.28 4.28
N SER A 326 -15.19 -31.49 3.72
CA SER A 326 -13.91 -32.18 3.57
C SER A 326 -13.27 -31.84 2.23
N LEU A 327 -11.95 -31.76 2.21
CA LEU A 327 -11.20 -31.55 0.97
C LEU A 327 -11.39 -32.75 0.03
N PRO A 328 -11.55 -32.55 -1.29
CA PRO A 328 -11.55 -33.65 -2.25
C PRO A 328 -10.26 -34.48 -2.17
N GLU A 329 -10.37 -35.81 -2.27
CA GLU A 329 -9.22 -36.71 -2.25
C GLU A 329 -8.83 -37.15 -3.66
N LEU A 330 -7.86 -36.47 -4.28
CA LEU A 330 -7.41 -36.78 -5.64
C LEU A 330 -6.13 -37.60 -5.61
N ARG A 331 -6.23 -38.93 -5.43
CA ARG A 331 -5.06 -39.82 -5.44
C ARG A 331 -4.73 -40.32 -6.85
N GLY A 332 -3.66 -39.80 -7.45
CA GLY A 332 -3.20 -40.26 -8.77
C GLY A 332 -2.86 -39.13 -9.74
N VAL A 333 -3.13 -39.35 -11.02
CA VAL A 333 -2.90 -38.40 -12.11
C VAL A 333 -4.19 -37.64 -12.42
N VAL A 334 -4.10 -36.31 -12.45
CA VAL A 334 -5.21 -35.43 -12.80
C VAL A 334 -4.95 -34.78 -14.16
N ILE A 335 -5.94 -34.81 -15.04
CA ILE A 335 -5.96 -34.01 -16.28
C ILE A 335 -6.87 -32.82 -16.05
N VAL A 336 -6.36 -31.61 -16.27
CA VAL A 336 -7.13 -30.37 -16.31
C VAL A 336 -7.21 -29.89 -17.75
N LEU A 337 -8.43 -29.61 -18.22
CA LEU A 337 -8.71 -29.23 -19.60
C LEU A 337 -9.01 -27.75 -19.70
N GLY A 338 -8.11 -26.99 -20.33
CA GLY A 338 -8.27 -25.54 -20.51
C GLY A 338 -6.94 -24.79 -20.37
N ALA A 339 -6.99 -23.48 -20.69
CA ALA A 339 -5.82 -22.59 -20.66
C ALA A 339 -6.17 -21.16 -20.22
N GLY A 340 -7.23 -20.99 -19.43
CA GLY A 340 -7.54 -19.72 -18.75
C GLY A 340 -7.35 -19.85 -17.24
N ASP A 341 -7.59 -18.77 -16.49
CA ASP A 341 -7.35 -18.70 -15.03
C ASP A 341 -7.95 -19.89 -14.27
N THR A 342 -9.20 -20.23 -14.57
CA THR A 342 -9.90 -21.39 -13.99
C THR A 342 -9.13 -22.70 -14.13
N ALA A 343 -8.43 -22.91 -15.25
CA ALA A 343 -7.66 -24.13 -15.48
C ALA A 343 -6.40 -24.18 -14.58
N PHE A 344 -5.71 -23.05 -14.41
CA PHE A 344 -4.52 -22.98 -13.55
C PHE A 344 -4.89 -23.06 -12.06
N ASP A 345 -6.01 -22.45 -11.65
CA ASP A 345 -6.57 -22.61 -10.31
C ASP A 345 -6.98 -24.05 -10.04
N CYS A 346 -7.61 -24.73 -10.99
CA CYS A 346 -7.93 -26.16 -10.89
C CYS A 346 -6.66 -27.01 -10.76
N ALA A 347 -5.62 -26.70 -11.54
CA ALA A 347 -4.36 -27.44 -11.54
C ALA A 347 -3.63 -27.33 -10.19
N THR A 348 -3.46 -26.11 -9.69
CA THR A 348 -2.79 -25.85 -8.40
C THR A 348 -3.62 -26.35 -7.21
N SER A 349 -4.96 -26.26 -7.28
CA SER A 349 -5.87 -26.81 -6.27
C SER A 349 -5.88 -28.34 -6.24
N ALA A 350 -5.71 -29.00 -7.38
CA ALA A 350 -5.59 -30.47 -7.43
C ALA A 350 -4.37 -30.98 -6.64
N LEU A 351 -3.25 -30.24 -6.65
CA LEU A 351 -2.09 -30.56 -5.82
C LEU A 351 -2.41 -30.47 -4.32
N ARG A 352 -3.23 -29.50 -3.89
CA ARG A 352 -3.70 -29.40 -2.50
C ARG A 352 -4.60 -30.57 -2.11
N CYS A 353 -5.34 -31.12 -3.06
CA CYS A 353 -6.18 -32.31 -2.90
C CYS A 353 -5.40 -33.64 -2.91
N GLY A 354 -4.06 -33.59 -3.02
CA GLY A 354 -3.21 -34.78 -2.95
C GLY A 354 -2.87 -35.43 -4.29
N ALA A 355 -3.11 -34.73 -5.41
CA ALA A 355 -2.72 -35.20 -6.74
C ALA A 355 -1.22 -35.50 -6.79
N ARG A 356 -0.85 -36.64 -7.36
CA ARG A 356 0.54 -37.05 -7.54
C ARG A 356 1.18 -36.32 -8.71
N ARG A 357 0.40 -36.04 -9.75
CA ARG A 357 0.82 -35.36 -10.98
C ARG A 357 -0.39 -34.68 -11.62
N VAL A 358 -0.18 -33.49 -12.19
CA VAL A 358 -1.22 -32.73 -12.87
C VAL A 358 -0.76 -32.40 -14.28
N TYR A 359 -1.59 -32.73 -15.26
CA TYR A 359 -1.44 -32.33 -16.66
C TYR A 359 -2.47 -31.24 -16.99
N VAL A 360 -2.02 -30.12 -17.52
CA VAL A 360 -2.86 -29.07 -18.09
C VAL A 360 -2.83 -29.25 -19.60
N CYS A 361 -3.92 -29.78 -20.15
CA CYS A 361 -4.07 -30.06 -21.58
C CYS A 361 -4.92 -28.98 -22.24
N PHE A 362 -4.47 -28.50 -23.41
CA PHE A 362 -5.19 -27.46 -24.13
C PHE A 362 -5.05 -27.62 -25.66
N ARG A 363 -6.12 -27.26 -26.37
CA ARG A 363 -6.31 -27.48 -27.81
C ARG A 363 -5.53 -26.54 -28.74
N LYS A 364 -4.60 -25.74 -28.21
CA LYS A 364 -3.81 -24.75 -28.95
C LYS A 364 -2.35 -24.75 -28.48
N GLY A 365 -1.52 -23.83 -28.96
CA GLY A 365 -0.13 -23.68 -28.54
C GLY A 365 0.04 -22.90 -27.23
N PHE A 366 1.26 -22.90 -26.69
CA PHE A 366 1.61 -22.12 -25.49
C PHE A 366 1.38 -20.61 -25.65
N THR A 367 1.59 -20.09 -26.86
CA THR A 367 1.34 -18.67 -27.19
C THR A 367 -0.14 -18.30 -27.17
N ASN A 368 -1.05 -19.29 -27.05
CA ASN A 368 -2.50 -19.09 -27.00
C ASN A 368 -3.08 -19.31 -25.59
N ILE A 369 -2.24 -19.45 -24.56
CA ILE A 369 -2.70 -19.44 -23.18
C ILE A 369 -3.39 -18.09 -22.92
N ARG A 370 -4.60 -18.13 -22.36
CA ARG A 370 -5.42 -16.93 -22.07
C ARG A 370 -5.12 -16.33 -20.71
N ALA A 371 -4.71 -17.16 -19.75
CA ALA A 371 -4.30 -16.67 -18.45
C ALA A 371 -3.03 -15.83 -18.58
N VAL A 372 -2.88 -14.83 -17.73
CA VAL A 372 -1.67 -14.02 -17.71
C VAL A 372 -0.45 -14.82 -17.27
N PRO A 373 0.78 -14.39 -17.66
CA PRO A 373 2.01 -15.11 -17.32
C PRO A 373 2.18 -15.37 -15.83
N GLU A 374 1.73 -14.46 -14.97
CA GLU A 374 1.84 -14.60 -13.52
C GLU A 374 1.03 -15.79 -12.99
N GLU A 375 -0.15 -16.04 -13.56
CA GLU A 375 -1.03 -17.15 -13.17
C GLU A 375 -0.48 -18.49 -13.68
N MET A 376 0.02 -18.53 -14.91
CA MET A 376 0.70 -19.70 -15.47
C MET A 376 1.96 -20.06 -14.66
N GLU A 377 2.73 -19.07 -14.22
CA GLU A 377 3.98 -19.30 -13.49
C GLU A 377 3.74 -20.02 -12.16
N LEU A 378 2.62 -19.77 -11.46
CA LEU A 378 2.25 -20.50 -10.24
C LEU A 378 2.16 -22.00 -10.49
N ALA A 379 1.40 -22.42 -11.51
CA ALA A 379 1.27 -23.84 -11.85
C ALA A 379 2.59 -24.46 -12.32
N LYS A 380 3.43 -23.68 -13.02
CA LYS A 380 4.73 -24.11 -13.53
C LYS A 380 5.76 -24.31 -12.41
N GLU A 381 5.85 -23.39 -11.46
CA GLU A 381 6.73 -23.52 -10.29
C GLU A 381 6.35 -24.73 -9.43
N GLU A 382 5.06 -25.04 -9.35
CA GLU A 382 4.51 -26.22 -8.68
C GLU A 382 4.58 -27.51 -9.52
N ARG A 383 5.22 -27.44 -10.70
CA ARG A 383 5.53 -28.57 -11.58
C ARG A 383 4.32 -29.24 -12.22
N CYS A 384 3.26 -28.48 -12.49
CA CYS A 384 2.24 -28.92 -13.43
C CYS A 384 2.85 -29.06 -14.84
N GLU A 385 2.43 -30.10 -15.57
CA GLU A 385 2.89 -30.35 -16.94
C GLU A 385 1.91 -29.82 -17.96
N PHE A 386 2.41 -29.13 -18.98
CA PHE A 386 1.60 -28.48 -19.99
C PHE A 386 1.67 -29.27 -21.29
N LEU A 387 0.51 -29.73 -21.77
CA LEU A 387 0.39 -30.51 -23.00
C LEU A 387 -0.44 -29.71 -24.03
N PRO A 388 0.22 -28.94 -24.91
CA PRO A 388 -0.45 -28.14 -25.93
C PRO A 388 -0.96 -29.03 -27.08
N PHE A 389 -1.76 -28.44 -27.95
CA PHE A 389 -2.24 -29.03 -29.19
C PHE A 389 -3.05 -30.33 -29.03
N LEU A 390 -3.82 -30.46 -27.95
CA LEU A 390 -4.62 -31.65 -27.67
C LEU A 390 -6.11 -31.30 -27.54
N SER A 391 -6.93 -31.88 -28.43
CA SER A 391 -8.38 -31.79 -28.34
C SER A 391 -8.99 -33.08 -27.79
N PRO A 392 -9.82 -33.01 -26.74
CA PRO A 392 -10.54 -34.15 -26.17
C PRO A 392 -11.38 -34.97 -27.16
N ARG A 393 -11.24 -36.30 -27.14
CA ARG A 393 -12.05 -37.22 -27.96
C ARG A 393 -12.87 -38.22 -27.14
N GLU A 394 -12.23 -38.98 -26.27
CA GLU A 394 -12.90 -40.08 -25.54
C GLU A 394 -12.37 -40.17 -24.12
N VAL A 395 -13.26 -40.39 -23.14
CA VAL A 395 -12.88 -40.71 -21.76
C VAL A 395 -12.79 -42.23 -21.63
N VAL A 396 -11.59 -42.72 -21.29
CA VAL A 396 -11.34 -44.16 -21.13
C VAL A 396 -11.80 -44.57 -19.73
N MET A 397 -12.82 -45.41 -19.66
CA MET A 397 -13.39 -45.92 -18.41
C MET A 397 -12.94 -47.36 -18.13
N LYS A 398 -12.59 -47.67 -16.88
CA LYS A 398 -12.31 -49.02 -16.41
C LYS A 398 -12.92 -49.25 -15.03
N ASN A 399 -13.66 -50.35 -14.85
CA ASN A 399 -14.35 -50.68 -13.59
C ASN A 399 -15.22 -49.53 -13.05
N GLY A 400 -15.88 -48.80 -13.95
CA GLY A 400 -16.73 -47.66 -13.59
C GLY A 400 -15.98 -46.39 -13.17
N ARG A 401 -14.65 -46.31 -13.32
CA ARG A 401 -13.87 -45.08 -13.04
C ARG A 401 -13.05 -44.64 -14.25
N VAL A 402 -12.69 -43.37 -14.29
CA VAL A 402 -11.75 -42.81 -15.25
C VAL A 402 -10.41 -43.55 -15.12
N ALA A 403 -9.88 -44.01 -16.26
CA ALA A 403 -8.57 -44.66 -16.37
C ALA A 403 -7.64 -43.92 -17.36
N GLY A 404 -8.18 -42.93 -18.07
CA GLY A 404 -7.43 -42.08 -18.98
C GLY A 404 -8.33 -41.28 -19.91
N MET A 405 -7.69 -40.57 -20.82
CA MET A 405 -8.35 -39.75 -21.81
C MET A 405 -7.62 -39.85 -23.15
N GLN A 406 -8.39 -40.03 -24.21
CA GLN A 406 -7.93 -39.97 -25.58
C GLN A 406 -8.11 -38.56 -26.13
N PHE A 407 -7.07 -38.08 -26.80
CA PHE A 407 -7.02 -36.81 -27.51
C PHE A 407 -6.66 -37.05 -28.97
N CYS A 408 -7.06 -36.13 -29.83
CA CYS A 408 -6.48 -35.96 -31.16
C CYS A 408 -5.56 -34.74 -31.15
N ARG A 409 -4.55 -34.75 -32.01
CA ARG A 409 -3.68 -33.58 -32.20
C ARG A 409 -4.46 -32.47 -32.88
N THR A 410 -4.14 -31.22 -32.52
CA THR A 410 -4.63 -30.03 -33.23
C THR A 410 -3.47 -29.28 -33.86
N GLU A 411 -3.70 -28.61 -34.97
CA GLU A 411 -2.73 -27.68 -35.55
C GLU A 411 -3.42 -26.47 -36.18
N GLN A 412 -2.63 -25.42 -36.45
CA GLN A 412 -3.09 -24.22 -37.11
C GLN A 412 -2.59 -24.23 -38.55
N ASP A 413 -3.50 -24.06 -39.50
CA ASP A 413 -3.14 -23.96 -40.92
C ASP A 413 -2.60 -22.57 -41.30
N GLU A 414 -2.23 -22.38 -42.56
CA GLU A 414 -1.73 -21.09 -43.07
C GLU A 414 -2.78 -19.96 -43.01
N ALA A 415 -4.07 -20.29 -43.02
CA ALA A 415 -5.17 -19.33 -42.90
C ALA A 415 -5.43 -18.90 -41.44
N GLY A 416 -4.86 -19.64 -40.49
CA GLY A 416 -5.04 -19.42 -39.06
C GLY A 416 -6.18 -20.23 -38.44
N ASP A 417 -6.83 -21.10 -39.21
CA ASP A 417 -7.89 -21.98 -38.75
C ASP A 417 -7.30 -23.17 -37.98
N TRP A 418 -8.06 -23.66 -37.01
CA TRP A 418 -7.64 -24.77 -36.15
C TRP A 418 -8.22 -26.08 -36.65
N LEU A 419 -7.36 -26.99 -37.04
CA LEU A 419 -7.70 -28.33 -37.54
C LEU A 419 -7.45 -29.38 -36.46
N GLU A 420 -8.26 -30.43 -36.47
CA GLU A 420 -8.10 -31.60 -35.61
C GLU A 420 -7.70 -32.81 -36.47
N ASP A 421 -6.55 -33.41 -36.20
CA ASP A 421 -6.04 -34.58 -36.91
C ASP A 421 -6.45 -35.85 -36.16
N GLU A 422 -7.44 -36.56 -36.73
CA GLU A 422 -8.01 -37.77 -36.14
C GLU A 422 -7.08 -38.99 -36.19
N ASP A 423 -6.09 -38.99 -37.09
CA ASP A 423 -5.12 -40.08 -37.21
C ASP A 423 -4.03 -39.96 -36.13
N GLN A 424 -3.73 -38.73 -35.69
CA GLN A 424 -2.73 -38.45 -34.65
C GLN A 424 -3.34 -38.45 -33.24
N VAL A 425 -3.46 -39.65 -32.68
CA VAL A 425 -4.10 -39.88 -31.37
C VAL A 425 -3.11 -39.97 -30.22
N VAL A 426 -3.44 -39.35 -29.08
CA VAL A 426 -2.70 -39.47 -27.81
C VAL A 426 -3.62 -40.07 -26.74
N ARG A 427 -3.17 -41.15 -26.08
CA ARG A 427 -3.86 -41.75 -24.94
C ARG A 427 -3.11 -41.46 -23.65
N LEU A 428 -3.64 -40.56 -22.83
CA LEU A 428 -3.03 -40.16 -21.56
C LEU A 428 -3.72 -40.88 -20.40
N LYS A 429 -2.94 -41.57 -19.55
CA LYS A 429 -3.46 -42.22 -18.34
C LYS A 429 -3.80 -41.17 -17.30
N ALA A 430 -4.97 -41.29 -16.69
CA ALA A 430 -5.45 -40.39 -15.66
C ALA A 430 -6.47 -41.10 -14.77
N ASP A 431 -6.53 -40.67 -13.51
CA ASP A 431 -7.50 -41.14 -12.53
C ASP A 431 -8.64 -40.13 -12.38
N TYR A 432 -8.37 -38.85 -12.70
CA TYR A 432 -9.34 -37.76 -12.63
C TYR A 432 -9.23 -36.83 -13.83
N ILE A 433 -10.37 -36.27 -14.23
CA ILE A 433 -10.49 -35.24 -15.28
C ILE A 433 -11.25 -34.04 -14.71
N ILE A 434 -10.71 -32.84 -14.89
CA ILE A 434 -11.33 -31.58 -14.50
C ILE A 434 -11.50 -30.71 -15.76
N SER A 435 -12.75 -30.44 -16.13
CA SER A 435 -13.08 -29.56 -17.26
C SER A 435 -13.16 -28.08 -16.84
N ALA A 436 -12.29 -27.25 -17.41
CA ALA A 436 -12.19 -25.81 -17.15
C ALA A 436 -12.40 -24.98 -18.44
N PHE A 437 -13.46 -25.30 -19.20
CA PHE A 437 -13.80 -24.62 -20.47
C PHE A 437 -14.50 -23.26 -20.30
N GLY A 438 -14.63 -22.78 -19.06
CA GLY A 438 -15.35 -21.57 -18.72
C GLY A 438 -16.77 -21.84 -18.27
N SER A 439 -17.57 -20.79 -18.21
CA SER A 439 -18.92 -20.80 -17.67
C SER A 439 -19.90 -20.12 -18.62
N MET A 440 -21.18 -20.40 -18.44
CA MET A 440 -22.26 -19.91 -19.29
C MET A 440 -23.55 -19.75 -18.49
N LEU A 441 -24.55 -19.10 -19.10
CA LEU A 441 -25.93 -19.12 -18.64
C LEU A 441 -26.72 -20.10 -19.53
N ASN A 442 -27.18 -21.21 -18.95
CA ASN A 442 -27.97 -22.22 -19.70
C ASN A 442 -29.19 -22.77 -18.93
N GLU A 443 -29.44 -22.28 -17.71
CA GLU A 443 -30.58 -22.68 -16.91
C GLU A 443 -31.83 -21.89 -17.36
N GLN A 444 -32.73 -22.56 -18.09
CA GLN A 444 -33.91 -21.93 -18.68
C GLN A 444 -34.76 -21.16 -17.66
N GLN A 445 -34.90 -21.71 -16.44
CA GLN A 445 -35.65 -21.07 -15.35
C GLN A 445 -35.08 -19.70 -14.95
N VAL A 446 -33.76 -19.51 -15.04
CA VAL A 446 -33.11 -18.22 -14.73
C VAL A 446 -33.30 -17.25 -15.90
N THR A 447 -33.20 -17.73 -17.13
CA THR A 447 -33.45 -16.92 -18.34
C THR A 447 -34.91 -16.46 -18.40
N ASP A 448 -35.86 -17.34 -18.12
CA ASP A 448 -37.29 -17.04 -18.08
C ASP A 448 -37.61 -16.01 -16.98
N ALA A 449 -36.91 -16.08 -15.84
CA ALA A 449 -37.05 -15.10 -14.76
C ALA A 449 -36.59 -13.68 -15.13
N MET A 450 -35.83 -13.52 -16.23
CA MET A 450 -35.37 -12.24 -16.75
C MET A 450 -36.25 -11.66 -17.88
N VAL A 451 -37.31 -12.34 -18.31
CA VAL A 451 -38.24 -11.80 -19.30
C VAL A 451 -38.87 -10.48 -18.79
N PRO A 452 -38.99 -9.41 -19.61
CA PRO A 452 -38.77 -9.35 -21.06
C PRO A 452 -37.40 -8.79 -21.52
N VAL A 453 -36.36 -8.86 -20.68
CA VAL A 453 -35.00 -8.40 -21.06
C VAL A 453 -34.52 -9.14 -22.32
N LYS A 454 -34.09 -8.37 -23.33
CA LYS A 454 -33.52 -8.93 -24.56
C LYS A 454 -32.19 -9.62 -24.27
N MET A 455 -32.00 -10.78 -24.88
CA MET A 455 -30.76 -11.55 -24.81
C MET A 455 -29.96 -11.39 -26.10
N THR A 456 -28.64 -11.38 -25.99
CA THR A 456 -27.72 -11.39 -27.11
C THR A 456 -27.68 -12.77 -27.78
N ARG A 457 -27.03 -12.87 -28.95
CA ARG A 457 -26.74 -14.15 -29.61
C ARG A 457 -25.93 -15.13 -28.77
N TRP A 458 -25.28 -14.66 -27.71
CA TRP A 458 -24.44 -15.45 -26.81
C TRP A 458 -25.20 -15.93 -25.57
N GLY A 459 -26.49 -15.63 -25.45
CA GLY A 459 -27.32 -16.07 -24.32
C GLY A 459 -27.13 -15.24 -23.05
N THR A 460 -26.56 -14.04 -23.16
CA THR A 460 -26.42 -13.06 -22.06
C THR A 460 -27.39 -11.89 -22.25
N PRO A 461 -27.78 -11.15 -21.19
CA PRO A 461 -28.55 -9.91 -21.32
C PRO A 461 -27.86 -8.90 -22.24
N GLU A 462 -28.62 -8.31 -23.16
CA GLU A 462 -28.15 -7.18 -23.97
C GLU A 462 -28.13 -5.91 -23.10
N VAL A 463 -26.97 -5.25 -23.05
CA VAL A 463 -26.78 -4.00 -22.30
C VAL A 463 -26.18 -2.92 -23.18
N ASN A 464 -26.53 -1.67 -22.88
CA ASN A 464 -25.82 -0.52 -23.41
C ASN A 464 -24.47 -0.38 -22.68
N THR A 465 -23.36 -0.38 -23.42
CA THR A 465 -22.00 -0.42 -22.86
C THR A 465 -21.59 0.84 -22.09
N ASP A 466 -22.25 1.97 -22.30
CA ASP A 466 -21.95 3.22 -21.58
C ASP A 466 -22.77 3.36 -20.31
N THR A 467 -23.94 2.73 -20.25
CA THR A 467 -24.91 2.92 -19.16
C THR A 467 -25.16 1.67 -18.31
N MET A 468 -24.80 0.50 -18.83
CA MET A 468 -25.12 -0.83 -18.29
C MET A 468 -26.63 -1.12 -18.20
N GLN A 469 -27.46 -0.30 -18.87
CA GLN A 469 -28.91 -0.47 -18.93
C GLN A 469 -29.27 -1.57 -19.94
N THR A 470 -30.25 -2.40 -19.60
CA THR A 470 -30.79 -3.43 -20.51
C THR A 470 -31.85 -2.83 -21.45
N SER A 471 -32.56 -3.68 -22.22
CA SER A 471 -33.75 -3.25 -22.97
C SER A 471 -34.88 -2.72 -22.10
N GLU A 472 -34.89 -3.06 -20.81
CA GLU A 472 -35.85 -2.57 -19.83
C GLU A 472 -35.25 -1.39 -19.04
N PRO A 473 -35.85 -0.18 -19.06
CA PRO A 473 -35.22 1.02 -18.50
C PRO A 473 -34.86 0.96 -17.01
N TRP A 474 -35.58 0.11 -16.27
CA TRP A 474 -35.45 -0.07 -14.83
C TRP A 474 -34.50 -1.23 -14.44
N VAL A 475 -33.94 -1.93 -15.43
CA VAL A 475 -33.08 -3.11 -15.23
C VAL A 475 -31.71 -2.84 -15.84
N PHE A 476 -30.68 -3.04 -15.02
CA PHE A 476 -29.27 -2.90 -15.37
C PHE A 476 -28.58 -4.26 -15.17
N ALA A 477 -27.47 -4.51 -15.87
CA ALA A 477 -26.67 -5.71 -15.67
C ALA A 477 -25.17 -5.42 -15.85
N GLY A 478 -24.32 -6.15 -15.13
CA GLY A 478 -22.87 -5.93 -15.16
C GLY A 478 -22.07 -7.09 -14.57
N GLY A 479 -20.77 -7.13 -14.88
CA GLY A 479 -19.88 -8.26 -14.59
C GLY A 479 -20.00 -9.37 -15.63
N ASP A 480 -19.60 -10.60 -15.29
CA ASP A 480 -19.54 -11.71 -16.25
C ASP A 480 -20.86 -11.95 -17.00
N ILE A 481 -22.02 -11.66 -16.37
CA ILE A 481 -23.34 -11.83 -16.98
C ILE A 481 -23.57 -10.87 -18.17
N ALA A 482 -22.92 -9.70 -18.18
CA ALA A 482 -22.99 -8.78 -19.32
C ALA A 482 -22.14 -9.27 -20.52
N GLY A 483 -21.24 -10.23 -20.31
CA GLY A 483 -20.36 -10.78 -21.36
C GLY A 483 -19.24 -9.83 -21.82
N LEU A 484 -18.97 -8.76 -21.06
CA LEU A 484 -17.92 -7.77 -21.34
C LEU A 484 -16.69 -7.99 -20.46
N ALA A 485 -16.90 -8.11 -19.14
CA ALA A 485 -15.84 -8.28 -18.16
C ALA A 485 -15.24 -9.69 -18.20
N ASN A 486 -13.92 -9.78 -18.00
CA ASN A 486 -13.20 -11.04 -17.81
C ASN A 486 -12.47 -11.08 -16.45
N THR A 487 -12.47 -9.97 -15.70
CA THR A 487 -11.75 -9.82 -14.44
C THR A 487 -12.63 -9.27 -13.33
N THR A 488 -12.21 -9.47 -12.07
CA THR A 488 -12.89 -8.89 -10.91
C THR A 488 -12.98 -7.37 -10.99
N VAL A 489 -11.91 -6.68 -11.42
CA VAL A 489 -11.87 -5.21 -11.46
C VAL A 489 -12.77 -4.62 -12.54
N GLU A 490 -12.92 -5.31 -13.69
CA GLU A 490 -13.90 -4.92 -14.71
C GLU A 490 -15.32 -5.13 -14.22
N SER A 491 -15.61 -6.26 -13.56
CA SER A 491 -16.92 -6.49 -12.93
C SER A 491 -17.27 -5.41 -11.90
N VAL A 492 -16.29 -4.99 -11.09
CA VAL A 492 -16.45 -3.86 -10.17
C VAL A 492 -16.75 -2.56 -10.94
N ASN A 493 -16.07 -2.33 -12.06
CA ASN A 493 -16.29 -1.15 -12.87
C ASN A 493 -17.68 -1.13 -13.53
N ASP A 494 -18.19 -2.27 -14.00
CA ASP A 494 -19.55 -2.35 -14.53
C ASP A 494 -20.58 -1.97 -13.46
N GLY A 495 -20.40 -2.45 -12.23
CA GLY A 495 -21.23 -2.03 -11.09
C GLY A 495 -21.12 -0.55 -10.75
N LYS A 496 -19.90 0.02 -10.81
CA LYS A 496 -19.63 1.45 -10.62
C LYS A 496 -20.35 2.27 -11.69
N GLN A 497 -20.21 1.88 -12.96
CA GLN A 497 -20.84 2.53 -14.10
C GLN A 497 -22.37 2.48 -14.01
N ALA A 498 -22.92 1.30 -13.73
CA ALA A 498 -24.35 1.09 -13.57
C ALA A 498 -24.93 1.95 -12.44
N SER A 499 -24.22 2.12 -11.32
CA SER A 499 -24.72 2.88 -10.16
C SER A 499 -25.07 4.33 -10.51
N TRP A 500 -24.30 4.99 -11.38
CA TRP A 500 -24.56 6.37 -11.79
C TRP A 500 -25.82 6.47 -12.65
N HIS A 501 -25.98 5.57 -13.62
CA HIS A 501 -27.12 5.61 -14.54
C HIS A 501 -28.39 5.07 -13.90
N LEU A 502 -28.27 4.12 -12.97
CA LEU A 502 -29.35 3.70 -12.09
C LEU A 502 -29.79 4.87 -11.19
N HIS A 503 -28.85 5.64 -10.64
CA HIS A 503 -29.16 6.87 -9.93
C HIS A 503 -29.92 7.86 -10.81
N ARG A 504 -29.43 8.17 -12.03
CA ARG A 504 -30.15 9.04 -12.98
C ARG A 504 -31.55 8.55 -13.29
N TYR A 505 -31.71 7.25 -13.51
CA TYR A 505 -33.00 6.63 -13.77
C TYR A 505 -33.95 6.83 -12.59
N VAL A 506 -33.52 6.48 -11.37
CA VAL A 506 -34.36 6.64 -10.17
C VAL A 506 -34.73 8.10 -9.95
N GLN A 507 -33.80 9.04 -10.07
CA GLN A 507 -34.11 10.47 -9.93
C GLN A 507 -35.13 10.95 -10.96
N SER A 508 -35.07 10.44 -12.20
CA SER A 508 -36.04 10.78 -13.25
C SER A 508 -37.48 10.33 -12.92
N LEU A 509 -37.65 9.23 -12.18
CA LEU A 509 -38.98 8.78 -11.73
C LEU A 509 -39.63 9.77 -10.76
N HIS A 510 -38.81 10.57 -10.07
CA HIS A 510 -39.25 11.58 -9.11
C HIS A 510 -39.20 13.01 -9.69
N GLY A 511 -39.04 13.14 -11.02
CA GLY A 511 -39.00 14.44 -11.70
C GLY A 511 -37.75 15.26 -11.38
N GLN A 512 -36.68 14.64 -10.88
CA GLN A 512 -35.44 15.33 -10.51
C GLN A 512 -34.39 15.18 -11.63
N ALA A 513 -33.72 16.29 -11.94
CA ALA A 513 -32.59 16.31 -12.85
C ALA A 513 -31.28 16.06 -12.11
N VAL A 514 -30.41 15.24 -12.71
CA VAL A 514 -29.05 14.98 -12.23
C VAL A 514 -28.06 15.68 -13.16
N ASP A 515 -26.93 16.13 -12.60
CA ASP A 515 -25.83 16.73 -13.35
C ASP A 515 -25.43 15.84 -14.55
N PRO A 516 -25.21 16.39 -15.75
CA PRO A 516 -24.73 15.60 -16.89
C PRO A 516 -23.32 15.00 -16.66
N VAL A 517 -22.52 15.60 -15.78
CA VAL A 517 -21.19 15.12 -15.42
C VAL A 517 -21.30 14.15 -14.23
N PRO A 518 -20.81 12.90 -14.36
CA PRO A 518 -20.83 11.94 -13.26
C PRO A 518 -20.10 12.42 -12.00
N LYS A 519 -20.76 12.33 -10.85
CA LYS A 519 -20.25 12.74 -9.53
C LYS A 519 -20.48 11.63 -8.49
N LEU A 520 -19.81 10.50 -8.67
CA LEU A 520 -19.85 9.42 -7.68
C LEU A 520 -19.07 9.83 -6.41
N PRO A 521 -19.64 9.64 -5.19
CA PRO A 521 -18.94 10.01 -3.96
C PRO A 521 -17.76 9.08 -3.66
N LEU A 522 -16.76 9.65 -2.97
CA LEU A 522 -15.57 8.94 -2.51
C LEU A 522 -15.87 8.00 -1.32
N PHE A 523 -14.86 7.24 -0.90
CA PHE A 523 -14.88 6.48 0.33
C PHE A 523 -14.60 7.39 1.53
N TYR A 524 -15.35 7.21 2.62
CA TYR A 524 -15.19 7.96 3.87
C TYR A 524 -15.19 7.03 5.09
N SER A 525 -14.49 7.46 6.14
CA SER A 525 -14.50 6.87 7.48
C SER A 525 -14.56 7.96 8.55
N ALA A 526 -14.66 7.57 9.83
CA ALA A 526 -14.60 8.52 10.94
C ALA A 526 -13.31 9.36 10.98
N ILE A 527 -12.22 8.89 10.36
CA ILE A 527 -10.96 9.64 10.25
C ILE A 527 -11.16 10.95 9.46
N ASP A 528 -11.99 10.95 8.42
CA ASP A 528 -12.18 12.12 7.56
C ASP A 528 -12.74 13.32 8.31
N GLN A 529 -13.49 13.08 9.39
CA GLN A 529 -14.12 14.11 10.23
C GLN A 529 -13.19 14.68 11.30
N VAL A 530 -11.97 14.15 11.46
CA VAL A 530 -11.02 14.66 12.47
C VAL A 530 -10.64 16.11 12.15
N ASP A 531 -10.80 16.99 13.13
CA ASP A 531 -10.37 18.38 13.05
C ASP A 531 -8.85 18.47 13.24
N ILE A 532 -8.19 19.12 12.28
CA ILE A 532 -6.76 19.39 12.28
C ILE A 532 -6.46 20.89 12.23
N SER A 533 -7.46 21.74 12.40
CA SER A 533 -7.26 23.18 12.49
C SER A 533 -6.44 23.54 13.73
N VAL A 534 -5.73 24.66 13.65
CA VAL A 534 -4.88 25.17 14.74
C VAL A 534 -4.93 26.68 14.78
N GLU A 535 -4.92 27.25 15.97
CA GLU A 535 -4.84 28.69 16.17
C GLU A 535 -3.45 29.07 16.68
N VAL A 536 -2.83 30.06 16.05
CA VAL A 536 -1.49 30.55 16.39
C VAL A 536 -1.50 32.07 16.35
N CYS A 537 -1.12 32.73 17.44
CA CYS A 537 -1.13 34.19 17.54
C CYS A 537 -2.51 34.82 17.17
N GLY A 538 -3.62 34.18 17.54
CA GLY A 538 -4.97 34.66 17.17
C GLY A 538 -5.35 34.46 15.70
N ILE A 539 -4.47 33.86 14.89
CA ILE A 539 -4.74 33.52 13.49
C ILE A 539 -5.19 32.05 13.45
N LYS A 540 -6.35 31.80 12.83
CA LYS A 540 -6.89 30.45 12.65
C LYS A 540 -6.37 29.85 11.34
N PHE A 541 -5.68 28.74 11.44
CA PHE A 541 -5.23 27.94 10.30
C PHE A 541 -6.19 26.78 10.09
N PRO A 542 -6.74 26.56 8.88
CA PRO A 542 -7.66 25.44 8.63
C PRO A 542 -6.96 24.07 8.73
N ASN A 543 -5.64 24.03 8.53
CA ASN A 543 -4.76 22.91 8.81
C ASN A 543 -3.33 23.43 9.02
N PRO A 544 -2.41 22.64 9.64
CA PRO A 544 -1.11 23.17 10.05
C PRO A 544 -0.07 23.19 8.92
N PHE A 545 -0.44 22.86 7.67
CA PHE A 545 0.52 22.71 6.58
C PHE A 545 0.46 23.93 5.63
N GLY A 546 1.63 24.47 5.31
CA GLY A 546 1.74 25.64 4.44
C GLY A 546 2.93 25.62 3.51
N LEU A 547 2.86 26.44 2.47
CA LEU A 547 3.98 26.65 1.56
C LEU A 547 5.01 27.59 2.17
N ALA A 548 6.28 27.19 2.23
CA ALA A 548 7.35 28.11 2.64
C ALA A 548 7.66 29.15 1.55
N SER A 549 8.35 30.23 1.93
CA SER A 549 8.92 31.21 0.99
C SER A 549 10.04 30.57 0.16
N ALA A 550 9.71 30.07 -1.04
CA ALA A 550 10.57 29.18 -1.81
C ALA A 550 10.11 29.07 -3.29
N PRO A 551 10.76 28.26 -4.16
CA PRO A 551 10.31 28.10 -5.54
C PRO A 551 8.82 27.70 -5.72
N PRO A 552 8.19 26.89 -4.84
CA PRO A 552 6.75 26.63 -4.91
C PRO A 552 5.85 27.87 -4.76
N THR A 553 6.38 28.99 -4.28
CA THR A 553 5.66 30.27 -4.12
C THR A 553 6.25 31.38 -4.99
N THR A 554 6.90 31.02 -6.11
CA THR A 554 7.49 31.97 -7.06
C THR A 554 6.48 32.97 -7.64
N SER A 555 5.19 32.61 -7.70
CA SER A 555 4.14 33.46 -8.27
C SER A 555 2.80 33.27 -7.57
N THR A 556 1.94 34.29 -7.65
CA THR A 556 0.59 34.33 -7.08
C THR A 556 -0.29 33.21 -7.62
N ALA A 557 -0.20 32.91 -8.92
CA ALA A 557 -0.93 31.82 -9.55
C ALA A 557 -0.56 30.43 -8.98
N MET A 558 0.64 30.27 -8.42
CA MET A 558 1.02 29.02 -7.73
C MET A 558 0.38 28.91 -6.36
N ILE A 559 0.38 30.01 -5.58
CA ILE A 559 -0.27 30.06 -4.26
C ILE A 559 -1.77 29.84 -4.40
N ARG A 560 -2.43 30.50 -5.36
CA ARG A 560 -3.85 30.29 -5.68
C ARG A 560 -4.18 28.81 -5.90
N ARG A 561 -3.43 28.14 -6.80
CA ARG A 561 -3.62 26.70 -7.06
C ARG A 561 -3.34 25.84 -5.84
N ALA A 562 -2.43 26.25 -4.96
CA ALA A 562 -2.20 25.54 -3.71
C ALA A 562 -3.40 25.67 -2.76
N PHE A 563 -3.99 26.85 -2.62
CA PHE A 563 -5.22 27.03 -1.83
C PHE A 563 -6.39 26.23 -2.41
N GLU A 564 -6.56 26.20 -3.74
CA GLU A 564 -7.55 25.34 -4.41
C GLU A 564 -7.36 23.85 -4.12
N GLN A 565 -6.13 23.40 -3.84
CA GLN A 565 -5.85 22.02 -3.43
C GLN A 565 -6.06 21.76 -1.92
N GLY A 566 -6.18 22.82 -1.10
CA GLY A 566 -6.44 22.74 0.35
C GLY A 566 -5.25 23.10 1.25
N TRP A 567 -4.20 23.75 0.75
CA TRP A 567 -3.10 24.24 1.61
C TRP A 567 -3.61 25.27 2.62
N GLY A 568 -3.31 25.07 3.91
CA GLY A 568 -3.89 25.92 4.95
C GLY A 568 -3.31 27.33 5.00
N PHE A 569 -2.04 27.46 4.63
CA PHE A 569 -1.38 28.76 4.51
C PHE A 569 -0.28 28.76 3.44
N ALA A 570 0.15 29.95 3.03
CA ALA A 570 1.27 30.10 2.11
C ALA A 570 2.05 31.38 2.40
N LEU A 571 3.36 31.30 2.20
CA LEU A 571 4.24 32.44 2.23
C LEU A 571 4.44 32.99 0.82
N THR A 572 4.46 34.31 0.67
CA THR A 572 5.01 34.90 -0.56
C THR A 572 6.49 34.52 -0.69
N LYS A 573 7.01 34.45 -1.92
CA LYS A 573 8.47 34.47 -2.09
C LYS A 573 8.97 35.80 -1.53
N THR A 574 10.05 35.74 -0.74
CA THR A 574 10.63 36.93 -0.09
C THR A 574 10.79 38.05 -1.11
N PHE A 575 10.29 39.26 -0.83
CA PHE A 575 10.45 40.42 -1.70
C PHE A 575 11.03 41.61 -0.94
N GLY A 576 11.66 42.52 -1.68
CA GLY A 576 12.26 43.76 -1.16
C GLY A 576 11.67 44.99 -1.83
N LEU A 577 12.17 46.16 -1.46
CA LEU A 577 11.86 47.42 -2.15
C LEU A 577 12.46 47.41 -3.57
N ASP A 578 11.95 48.27 -4.46
CA ASP A 578 12.39 48.32 -5.86
C ASP A 578 13.90 48.62 -6.00
N LYS A 579 14.48 49.34 -5.04
CA LYS A 579 15.93 49.62 -5.00
C LYS A 579 16.78 48.38 -4.70
N ASP A 580 16.18 47.34 -4.14
CA ASP A 580 16.81 46.08 -3.75
C ASP A 580 16.45 44.94 -4.73
N LEU A 581 15.95 45.26 -5.93
CA LEU A 581 15.65 44.27 -6.96
C LEU A 581 16.87 43.42 -7.31
N VAL A 582 16.65 42.12 -7.43
CA VAL A 582 17.68 41.13 -7.71
C VAL A 582 17.46 40.49 -9.07
N THR A 583 18.53 39.90 -9.62
CA THR A 583 18.48 39.05 -10.82
C THR A 583 19.10 37.70 -10.48
N ASN A 584 18.36 36.62 -10.70
CA ASN A 584 18.85 35.26 -10.44
C ASN A 584 19.84 34.80 -11.52
N VAL A 585 20.73 33.88 -11.15
CA VAL A 585 21.64 33.17 -12.08
C VAL A 585 21.07 31.81 -12.51
N SER A 586 21.66 31.18 -13.54
CA SER A 586 21.33 29.81 -13.95
C SER A 586 22.58 29.05 -14.45
N PRO A 587 22.81 27.78 -14.03
CA PRO A 587 21.97 26.95 -13.16
C PRO A 587 22.03 27.37 -11.68
N ARG A 588 20.95 27.14 -10.91
CA ARG A 588 20.86 27.60 -9.51
C ARG A 588 20.19 26.64 -8.52
N ILE A 589 19.55 25.58 -8.99
CA ILE A 589 18.95 24.53 -8.14
C ILE A 589 19.47 23.19 -8.66
N VAL A 590 20.11 22.43 -7.79
CA VAL A 590 20.66 21.11 -8.13
C VAL A 590 20.20 20.06 -7.14
N ARG A 591 20.13 18.80 -7.58
CA ARG A 591 19.91 17.67 -6.69
C ARG A 591 21.04 17.56 -5.67
N GLY A 592 20.72 17.16 -4.45
CA GLY A 592 21.74 16.84 -3.45
C GLY A 592 22.45 15.52 -3.74
N THR A 593 23.69 15.38 -3.28
CA THR A 593 24.47 14.14 -3.36
C THR A 593 24.44 13.32 -2.06
N THR A 594 23.58 13.72 -1.11
CA THR A 594 23.52 13.19 0.27
C THR A 594 23.10 11.73 0.37
N SER A 595 22.54 11.15 -0.69
CA SER A 595 22.04 9.76 -0.72
C SER A 595 22.64 8.94 -1.88
N GLY A 596 23.83 9.30 -2.34
CA GLY A 596 24.51 8.62 -3.45
C GLY A 596 23.86 8.89 -4.82
N PRO A 597 24.18 8.07 -5.84
CA PRO A 597 23.75 8.29 -7.23
C PRO A 597 22.30 7.82 -7.49
N LEU A 598 21.36 8.15 -6.59
CA LEU A 598 19.94 7.78 -6.71
C LEU A 598 19.13 8.91 -7.35
N PHE A 599 18.73 8.75 -8.62
CA PHE A 599 17.99 9.74 -9.40
C PHE A 599 16.46 9.56 -9.31
N GLY A 600 15.70 10.55 -9.79
CA GLY A 600 14.24 10.50 -9.83
C GLY A 600 13.58 10.87 -8.49
N PRO A 601 12.52 10.16 -8.06
CA PRO A 601 11.70 10.54 -6.91
C PRO A 601 12.48 10.49 -5.58
N GLY A 602 11.99 11.22 -4.57
CA GLY A 602 12.47 11.10 -3.19
C GLY A 602 13.90 11.58 -2.95
N GLN A 603 14.34 12.65 -3.64
CA GLN A 603 15.68 13.21 -3.44
C GLN A 603 15.91 13.61 -1.99
N GLY A 604 17.01 13.12 -1.39
CA GLY A 604 17.33 13.35 0.02
C GLY A 604 17.59 14.81 0.38
N SER A 605 18.04 15.61 -0.60
CA SER A 605 18.20 17.05 -0.49
C SER A 605 18.23 17.73 -1.85
N PHE A 606 18.08 19.06 -1.83
CA PHE A 606 18.42 19.97 -2.92
C PHE A 606 19.35 21.05 -2.40
N LEU A 607 20.13 21.60 -3.31
CA LEU A 607 21.08 22.65 -3.01
C LEU A 607 20.81 23.81 -3.97
N ASN A 608 20.73 25.03 -3.42
CA ASN A 608 20.33 26.20 -4.19
C ASN A 608 21.20 27.42 -3.88
N ILE A 609 21.31 28.27 -4.90
CA ILE A 609 21.91 29.61 -4.88
C ILE A 609 20.91 30.65 -5.41
N GLU A 610 19.62 30.43 -5.15
CA GLU A 610 18.56 31.33 -5.56
C GLU A 610 18.47 32.52 -4.59
N LEU A 611 18.16 33.71 -5.12
CA LEU A 611 17.98 34.93 -4.33
C LEU A 611 16.52 35.10 -3.87
N ILE A 612 16.18 36.30 -3.40
CA ILE A 612 14.79 36.72 -3.18
C ILE A 612 14.02 36.81 -4.51
N SER A 613 12.75 37.18 -4.46
CA SER A 613 11.89 37.31 -5.64
C SER A 613 12.44 38.34 -6.63
N GLU A 614 12.43 38.00 -7.92
CA GLU A 614 12.69 38.95 -9.02
C GLU A 614 11.46 39.83 -9.33
N LYS A 615 10.34 39.61 -8.61
CA LYS A 615 9.11 40.40 -8.76
C LYS A 615 9.05 41.51 -7.72
N THR A 616 8.53 42.66 -8.11
CA THR A 616 8.48 43.90 -7.31
C THR A 616 7.58 43.77 -6.08
N ALA A 617 7.77 44.66 -5.10
CA ALA A 617 6.86 44.76 -3.95
C ALA A 617 5.42 45.06 -4.38
N ALA A 618 5.23 45.90 -5.41
CA ALA A 618 3.90 46.22 -5.95
C ALA A 618 3.16 44.96 -6.46
N TYR A 619 3.86 44.09 -7.20
CA TYR A 619 3.29 42.80 -7.62
C TYR A 619 2.80 41.97 -6.45
N TRP A 620 3.63 41.83 -5.40
CA TRP A 620 3.29 41.02 -4.24
C TRP A 620 2.17 41.63 -3.40
N CYS A 621 2.18 42.94 -3.16
CA CYS A 621 1.12 43.60 -2.40
C CYS A 621 -0.24 43.46 -3.11
N GLN A 622 -0.29 43.70 -4.43
CA GLN A 622 -1.52 43.47 -5.20
C GLN A 622 -1.96 42.00 -5.12
N SER A 623 -1.00 41.08 -5.22
CA SER A 623 -1.27 39.65 -5.19
C SER A 623 -1.81 39.14 -3.87
N VAL A 624 -1.32 39.68 -2.75
CA VAL A 624 -1.82 39.36 -1.41
C VAL A 624 -3.27 39.82 -1.26
N ALA A 625 -3.58 41.04 -1.70
CA ALA A 625 -4.95 41.56 -1.68
C ALA A 625 -5.91 40.68 -2.50
N GLU A 626 -5.49 40.23 -3.68
CA GLU A 626 -6.26 39.31 -4.53
C GLU A 626 -6.45 37.93 -3.86
N LEU A 627 -5.39 37.37 -3.27
CA LEU A 627 -5.47 36.07 -2.60
C LEU A 627 -6.38 36.13 -1.37
N LYS A 628 -6.31 37.17 -0.56
CA LYS A 628 -7.15 37.31 0.64
C LYS A 628 -8.61 37.59 0.32
N LYS A 629 -8.87 38.29 -0.79
CA LYS A 629 -10.22 38.46 -1.31
C LYS A 629 -10.86 37.12 -1.71
N ASP A 630 -10.10 36.28 -2.42
CA ASP A 630 -10.63 35.05 -2.99
C ASP A 630 -10.57 33.86 -2.01
N PHE A 631 -9.67 33.90 -1.03
CA PHE A 631 -9.43 32.86 -0.04
C PHE A 631 -9.36 33.46 1.38
N PRO A 632 -10.47 33.96 1.93
CA PRO A 632 -10.48 34.66 3.21
C PRO A 632 -10.03 33.78 4.39
N ASP A 633 -10.36 32.49 4.35
CA ASP A 633 -10.03 31.51 5.41
C ASP A 633 -8.60 30.95 5.31
N ASN A 634 -7.92 31.15 4.19
CA ASN A 634 -6.53 30.72 4.01
C ASN A 634 -5.58 31.81 4.49
N VAL A 635 -4.54 31.41 5.20
CA VAL A 635 -3.57 32.36 5.77
C VAL A 635 -2.50 32.72 4.74
N VAL A 636 -2.30 34.00 4.48
CA VAL A 636 -1.25 34.55 3.60
C VAL A 636 -0.24 35.32 4.44
N ILE A 637 1.01 34.86 4.41
CA ILE A 637 2.12 35.47 5.16
C ILE A 637 3.07 36.14 4.17
N SER A 638 3.29 37.44 4.31
CA SER A 638 4.21 38.18 3.43
C SER A 638 5.64 38.04 3.94
N SER A 639 6.48 37.34 3.17
CA SER A 639 7.93 37.25 3.45
C SER A 639 8.62 38.47 2.87
N ILE A 640 9.32 39.25 3.71
CA ILE A 640 9.95 40.51 3.33
C ILE A 640 11.43 40.56 3.76
N MET A 641 12.24 41.30 3.01
CA MET A 641 13.66 41.54 3.30
C MET A 641 14.07 42.96 2.93
N CYS A 642 14.85 43.61 3.80
CA CYS A 642 15.52 44.87 3.50
C CYS A 642 16.99 44.78 3.89
N SER A 643 17.78 45.75 3.42
CA SER A 643 19.09 46.05 3.99
C SER A 643 19.00 46.42 5.48
N TYR A 644 20.13 46.55 6.16
CA TYR A 644 20.17 46.99 7.56
C TYR A 644 19.82 48.50 7.69
N ASN A 645 18.58 48.86 7.35
CA ASN A 645 18.07 50.22 7.33
C ASN A 645 16.65 50.25 7.92
N LYS A 646 16.45 51.10 8.93
CA LYS A 646 15.20 51.15 9.70
C LYS A 646 14.01 51.64 8.87
N GLU A 647 14.21 52.69 8.09
CA GLU A 647 13.17 53.31 7.27
C GLU A 647 12.66 52.32 6.23
N ASP A 648 13.56 51.58 5.59
CA ASP A 648 13.23 50.56 4.60
C ASP A 648 12.35 49.45 5.16
N TRP A 649 12.75 48.87 6.30
CA TRP A 649 11.94 47.85 6.99
C TRP A 649 10.56 48.37 7.37
N THR A 650 10.46 49.64 7.79
CA THR A 650 9.19 50.26 8.17
C THR A 650 8.28 50.45 6.96
N VAL A 651 8.82 50.96 5.85
CA VAL A 651 8.07 51.19 4.60
C VAL A 651 7.57 49.85 4.05
N LEU A 652 8.46 48.86 3.90
CA LEU A 652 8.10 47.58 3.32
C LEU A 652 7.10 46.79 4.19
N ALA A 653 7.26 46.83 5.51
CA ALA A 653 6.33 46.18 6.43
C ALA A 653 4.93 46.79 6.35
N LYS A 654 4.81 48.13 6.29
CA LYS A 654 3.52 48.82 6.11
C LYS A 654 2.88 48.51 4.76
N MET A 655 3.65 48.49 3.68
CA MET A 655 3.14 48.11 2.36
C MET A 655 2.55 46.69 2.37
N ALA A 656 3.25 45.75 3.01
CA ALA A 656 2.78 44.37 3.12
C ALA A 656 1.56 44.25 4.06
N GLU A 657 1.51 45.00 5.15
CA GLU A 657 0.35 45.09 6.06
C GLU A 657 -0.89 45.65 5.34
N GLU A 658 -0.76 46.79 4.67
CA GLU A 658 -1.84 47.47 3.92
C GLU A 658 -2.40 46.62 2.79
N SER A 659 -1.62 45.66 2.28
CA SER A 659 -2.09 44.69 1.29
C SER A 659 -3.09 43.67 1.82
N GLY A 660 -3.26 43.59 3.15
CA GLY A 660 -4.16 42.66 3.81
C GLY A 660 -3.53 41.32 4.20
N ALA A 661 -2.19 41.22 4.24
CA ALA A 661 -1.50 40.03 4.74
C ALA A 661 -1.94 39.68 6.17
N ASP A 662 -2.07 38.38 6.49
CA ASP A 662 -2.46 37.96 7.84
C ASP A 662 -1.29 38.04 8.84
N ALA A 663 -0.05 37.94 8.34
CA ALA A 663 1.17 38.11 9.12
C ALA A 663 2.37 38.45 8.22
N LEU A 664 3.48 38.86 8.84
CA LEU A 664 4.75 39.10 8.16
C LEU A 664 5.80 38.06 8.58
N GLU A 665 6.59 37.57 7.62
CA GLU A 665 7.82 36.81 7.88
C GLU A 665 9.04 37.65 7.50
N LEU A 666 9.95 37.85 8.45
CA LEU A 666 11.17 38.63 8.25
C LEU A 666 12.31 37.70 7.84
N ASN A 667 12.77 37.85 6.60
CA ASN A 667 13.94 37.12 6.10
C ASN A 667 15.22 37.86 6.50
N LEU A 668 16.02 37.26 7.38
CA LEU A 668 17.24 37.86 7.93
C LEU A 668 18.52 37.45 7.18
N SER A 669 18.40 37.05 5.91
CA SER A 669 19.55 36.62 5.09
C SER A 669 20.36 37.78 4.51
N CYS A 670 19.87 39.02 4.59
CA CYS A 670 20.58 40.18 4.06
C CYS A 670 21.94 40.35 4.77
N PRO A 671 23.03 40.61 4.02
CA PRO A 671 24.33 40.80 4.64
C PRO A 671 24.41 42.10 5.46
N HIS A 672 25.07 42.06 6.61
CA HIS A 672 25.42 43.24 7.41
C HIS A 672 26.90 43.61 7.18
N GLY A 673 27.18 44.83 6.72
CA GLY A 673 28.50 45.49 6.77
C GLY A 673 29.78 44.64 6.54
N MET A 674 30.93 45.10 7.05
CA MET A 674 32.13 44.27 7.19
C MET A 674 32.04 43.51 8.53
N GLY A 675 32.17 42.18 8.50
CA GLY A 675 32.02 41.35 9.69
C GLY A 675 33.08 41.63 10.77
N GLU A 676 32.64 42.04 11.96
CA GLU A 676 33.49 42.12 13.15
C GLU A 676 33.23 40.90 14.07
N ARG A 677 34.25 40.43 14.79
CA ARG A 677 34.14 39.42 15.88
C ARG A 677 33.59 38.03 15.50
N GLY A 678 33.76 37.57 14.25
CA GLY A 678 33.38 36.21 13.85
C GLY A 678 31.87 35.93 13.92
N MET A 679 31.04 36.97 13.86
CA MET A 679 29.58 36.89 14.01
C MET A 679 28.84 36.43 12.73
N GLY A 680 29.57 36.06 11.68
CA GLY A 680 29.00 35.79 10.36
C GLY A 680 28.89 37.06 9.52
N LEU A 681 28.08 36.99 8.46
CA LEU A 681 27.86 38.09 7.51
C LEU A 681 26.38 38.43 7.31
N ALA A 682 25.44 37.59 7.74
CA ALA A 682 23.99 37.83 7.59
C ALA A 682 23.36 38.34 8.89
N CYS A 683 22.38 39.25 8.79
CA CYS A 683 21.75 39.90 9.94
C CYS A 683 21.25 38.89 10.99
N GLY A 684 20.70 37.75 10.54
CA GLY A 684 20.19 36.68 11.39
C GLY A 684 21.24 35.93 12.22
N GLN A 685 22.53 36.20 12.03
CA GLN A 685 23.64 35.58 12.79
C GLN A 685 24.11 36.45 13.97
N VAL A 686 23.67 37.71 14.05
CA VAL A 686 24.17 38.68 15.03
C VAL A 686 23.16 38.89 16.17
N HIS A 687 23.56 38.59 17.41
CA HIS A 687 22.70 38.72 18.59
C HIS A 687 22.30 40.18 18.95
N THR A 688 23.01 41.19 18.45
CA THR A 688 22.72 42.61 18.68
C THR A 688 21.62 43.17 17.79
N ASP A 689 21.12 42.42 16.80
CA ASP A 689 20.03 42.84 15.91
C ASP A 689 18.62 42.73 16.56
N ARG A 690 18.52 43.03 17.87
CA ARG A 690 17.23 43.19 18.57
C ARG A 690 16.49 44.46 18.14
N HIS A 691 17.15 45.37 17.42
CA HIS A 691 16.60 46.67 17.05
C HIS A 691 15.60 46.60 15.90
N THR A 692 15.81 45.76 14.87
CA THR A 692 14.85 45.56 13.77
C THR A 692 13.49 45.04 14.28
N HIS A 693 13.49 44.04 15.18
CA HIS A 693 12.26 43.50 15.79
C HIS A 693 11.48 44.49 16.63
N THR A 694 12.17 45.22 17.50
CA THR A 694 11.53 46.22 18.39
C THR A 694 10.91 47.36 17.56
N HIS A 695 11.42 47.61 16.35
CA HIS A 695 10.99 48.72 15.50
C HIS A 695 9.78 48.39 14.62
N ILE A 696 9.71 47.18 14.06
CA ILE A 696 8.51 46.77 13.28
C ILE A 696 7.28 46.68 14.19
N HIS A 697 7.43 46.17 15.42
CA HIS A 697 6.36 46.10 16.42
C HIS A 697 5.83 47.47 16.88
N THR A 698 6.58 48.56 16.70
CA THR A 698 6.11 49.91 17.07
C THR A 698 5.34 50.62 15.95
N HIS A 699 5.36 50.09 14.72
CA HIS A 699 4.84 50.76 13.53
C HIS A 699 3.88 49.91 12.69
N THR A 700 3.60 48.66 13.10
CA THR A 700 2.64 47.74 12.48
C THR A 700 1.78 47.09 13.58
N HIS A 701 0.53 46.71 13.27
CA HIS A 701 -0.37 46.07 14.23
C HIS A 701 -0.27 44.52 14.25
N TYR A 702 0.68 43.94 13.49
CA TYR A 702 0.75 42.50 13.23
C TYR A 702 1.82 41.74 14.03
N TYR A 703 1.63 40.41 14.12
CA TYR A 703 2.66 39.49 14.59
C TYR A 703 3.76 39.35 13.53
N SER A 704 5.01 39.64 13.92
CA SER A 704 6.20 39.43 13.08
C SER A 704 6.85 38.07 13.39
N ILE A 705 7.02 37.23 12.36
CA ILE A 705 7.68 35.91 12.46
C ILE A 705 9.13 36.05 11.97
N VAL A 706 10.08 35.46 12.69
CA VAL A 706 11.52 35.60 12.39
C VAL A 706 12.08 34.33 11.79
N THR A 707 12.69 34.42 10.61
CA THR A 707 13.42 33.29 10.03
C THR A 707 14.85 33.27 10.57
N GLN A 708 15.20 32.27 11.38
CA GLN A 708 16.56 32.08 11.91
C GLN A 708 17.43 31.23 10.99
N THR A 709 18.66 31.67 10.73
CA THR A 709 19.66 30.93 9.97
C THR A 709 20.47 29.98 10.87
N SER A 710 20.61 28.71 10.50
CA SER A 710 21.30 27.67 11.29
C SER A 710 22.82 27.62 11.06
N TYR A 711 23.53 28.75 11.13
CA TYR A 711 24.98 28.80 10.94
C TYR A 711 25.70 29.15 12.24
N THR A 712 26.58 28.28 12.71
CA THR A 712 27.59 28.60 13.73
C THR A 712 28.96 28.25 13.15
N HIS A 713 29.71 29.29 12.78
CA HIS A 713 31.10 29.26 12.28
C HIS A 713 31.37 28.51 10.96
N SER A 714 31.71 29.25 9.91
CA SER A 714 32.51 28.75 8.79
C SER A 714 33.38 29.87 8.22
N GLU A 715 34.69 29.77 8.43
CA GLU A 715 35.72 30.54 7.73
C GLU A 715 36.03 29.77 6.43
N HIS A 716 35.63 30.26 5.25
CA HIS A 716 36.30 30.10 3.95
C HIS A 716 35.38 30.54 2.80
N LEU A 717 35.97 31.28 1.85
CA LEU A 717 35.31 31.95 0.72
C LEU A 717 35.09 30.95 -0.44
N ALA A 718 33.91 30.37 -0.49
CA ALA A 718 33.25 29.89 -1.71
C ALA A 718 31.81 30.41 -1.64
N ILE A 719 31.11 30.62 -2.76
CA ILE A 719 29.68 30.98 -2.74
C ILE A 719 28.95 29.88 -1.94
N LEU A 720 28.63 30.16 -0.68
CA LEU A 720 27.99 29.22 0.22
C LEU A 720 26.59 28.91 -0.32
N THR A 721 26.28 27.62 -0.40
CA THR A 721 25.03 27.14 -0.98
C THR A 721 24.09 26.64 0.13
N LEU A 722 22.79 26.84 -0.05
CA LEU A 722 21.78 26.45 0.94
C LEU A 722 21.27 25.05 0.62
N CYS A 723 21.52 24.11 1.55
CA CYS A 723 20.97 22.76 1.50
C CYS A 723 19.57 22.75 2.12
N ALA A 724 18.61 22.15 1.44
CA ALA A 724 17.27 21.92 1.93
C ALA A 724 16.89 20.45 1.76
N GLY A 725 15.96 19.96 2.59
CA GLY A 725 15.34 18.64 2.44
C GLY A 725 15.53 17.74 3.64
N ASN A 726 15.30 16.45 3.47
CA ASN A 726 15.36 15.47 4.55
C ASN A 726 16.74 15.42 5.22
N ALA A 727 17.81 15.69 4.46
CA ALA A 727 19.16 15.75 4.99
C ALA A 727 19.34 16.78 6.14
N ILE A 728 18.56 17.87 6.15
CA ILE A 728 18.64 18.90 7.20
C ILE A 728 17.57 18.76 8.30
N ARG A 729 16.65 17.79 8.18
CA ARG A 729 15.59 17.56 9.18
C ARG A 729 16.13 17.42 10.61
N PRO A 730 17.24 16.69 10.88
CA PRO A 730 17.78 16.59 12.24
C PRO A 730 18.21 17.95 12.82
N ILE A 731 18.73 18.85 11.98
CA ILE A 731 19.15 20.20 12.39
C ILE A 731 17.90 21.02 12.75
N ALA A 732 16.87 20.98 11.90
CA ALA A 732 15.61 21.68 12.11
C ALA A 732 14.87 21.20 13.37
N LEU A 733 14.76 19.88 13.59
CA LEU A 733 14.15 19.31 14.81
C LEU A 733 14.90 19.73 16.07
N ARG A 734 16.24 19.76 16.03
CA ARG A 734 17.06 20.27 17.14
C ARG A 734 16.78 21.75 17.42
N ALA A 735 16.69 22.58 16.38
CA ALA A 735 16.41 24.01 16.54
C ALA A 735 15.02 24.24 17.17
N VAL A 736 13.98 23.64 16.60
CA VAL A 736 12.60 23.75 17.11
C VAL A 736 12.50 23.30 18.57
N SER A 737 13.03 22.13 18.89
CA SER A 737 13.02 21.61 20.27
C SER A 737 13.88 22.42 21.25
N ALA A 738 14.97 23.06 20.79
CA ALA A 738 15.75 23.96 21.63
C ALA A 738 14.99 25.25 21.92
N ILE A 739 14.36 25.86 20.91
CA ILE A 739 13.56 27.09 21.06
C ILE A 739 12.37 26.83 21.98
N ALA A 740 11.59 25.78 21.73
CA ALA A 740 10.40 25.48 22.52
C ALA A 740 10.72 25.15 23.99
N ARG A 741 11.93 24.63 24.29
CA ARG A 741 12.40 24.44 25.67
C ARG A 741 12.89 25.74 26.31
N ALA A 742 13.59 26.58 25.56
CA ALA A 742 14.13 27.84 26.06
C ALA A 742 13.03 28.89 26.30
N ILE A 743 12.00 28.89 25.45
CA ILE A 743 10.88 29.85 25.51
C ILE A 743 9.55 29.09 25.38
N PRO A 744 9.07 28.44 26.46
CA PRO A 744 7.84 27.66 26.43
C PRO A 744 6.63 28.49 26.01
N GLY A 745 5.82 27.96 25.10
CA GLY A 745 4.64 28.64 24.57
C GLY A 745 4.92 29.68 23.49
N PHE A 746 6.19 29.93 23.16
CA PHE A 746 6.54 30.77 22.01
C PHE A 746 6.11 30.09 20.71
N PRO A 747 5.33 30.75 19.83
CA PRO A 747 4.91 30.21 18.55
C PRO A 747 6.09 29.90 17.64
N VAL A 748 6.14 28.69 17.08
CA VAL A 748 7.20 28.25 16.16
C VAL A 748 6.59 27.73 14.87
N LEU A 749 6.99 28.32 13.74
CA LEU A 749 6.72 27.82 12.41
C LEU A 749 7.90 26.95 11.97
N ALA A 750 7.70 25.65 11.86
CA ALA A 750 8.78 24.73 11.52
C ALA A 750 8.98 24.65 9.99
N THR A 751 10.24 24.65 9.57
CA THR A 751 10.65 24.34 8.19
C THR A 751 11.94 23.50 8.23
N GLY A 752 12.13 22.62 7.25
CA GLY A 752 13.34 21.79 7.13
C GLY A 752 13.04 20.30 7.04
N GLY A 753 12.89 19.80 5.82
CA GLY A 753 12.73 18.36 5.56
C GLY A 753 11.40 17.78 6.01
N ILE A 754 10.33 18.57 6.09
CA ILE A 754 8.95 18.09 6.32
C ILE A 754 8.44 17.55 4.99
N ASP A 755 8.25 16.23 4.89
CA ASP A 755 7.85 15.56 3.66
C ASP A 755 6.60 14.67 3.76
N SER A 756 6.16 14.45 5.00
CA SER A 756 5.08 13.54 5.38
C SER A 756 4.41 14.08 6.64
N ALA A 757 3.20 13.64 6.95
CA ALA A 757 2.55 14.02 8.19
C ALA A 757 3.19 13.36 9.42
N GLU A 758 3.86 12.22 9.27
CA GLU A 758 4.68 11.62 10.33
C GLU A 758 5.84 12.57 10.70
N ALA A 759 6.59 13.06 9.71
CA ALA A 759 7.62 14.08 9.94
C ALA A 759 7.02 15.37 10.50
N GLY A 760 5.86 15.82 9.96
CA GLY A 760 5.14 16.98 10.48
C GLY A 760 4.76 16.83 11.95
N LEU A 761 4.24 15.66 12.35
CA LEU A 761 3.87 15.36 13.72
C LEU A 761 5.11 15.35 14.64
N GLN A 762 6.29 14.94 14.16
CA GLN A 762 7.54 15.07 14.92
C GLN A 762 7.87 16.54 15.24
N PHE A 763 7.65 17.47 14.30
CA PHE A 763 7.84 18.90 14.56
C PHE A 763 6.80 19.46 15.52
N LEU A 764 5.53 19.05 15.40
CA LEU A 764 4.49 19.41 16.37
C LEU A 764 4.83 18.90 17.77
N HIS A 765 5.31 17.66 17.88
CA HIS A 765 5.82 17.07 19.13
C HIS A 765 7.04 17.83 19.68
N ALA A 766 7.89 18.37 18.81
CA ALA A 766 9.07 19.15 19.19
C ALA A 766 8.74 20.58 19.65
N GLY A 767 7.51 21.06 19.42
CA GLY A 767 7.03 22.38 19.86
C GLY A 767 6.60 23.33 18.75
N ALA A 768 6.60 22.91 17.49
CA ALA A 768 6.06 23.71 16.40
C ALA A 768 4.53 23.80 16.48
N SER A 769 3.97 24.89 15.94
CA SER A 769 2.52 25.10 15.84
C SER A 769 2.00 24.87 14.42
N VAL A 770 2.78 25.28 13.40
CA VAL A 770 2.50 25.02 11.98
C VAL A 770 3.78 24.64 11.23
N LEU A 771 3.61 24.12 10.02
CA LEU A 771 4.58 23.32 9.28
C LEU A 771 4.71 23.87 7.85
N GLN A 772 5.85 24.48 7.54
CA GLN A 772 6.17 24.95 6.19
C GLN A 772 6.84 23.84 5.36
N VAL A 773 6.39 23.65 4.12
CA VAL A 773 6.85 22.60 3.21
C VAL A 773 7.47 23.21 1.94
N ILE A 774 8.61 22.64 1.51
CA ILE A 774 9.35 23.07 0.31
C ILE A 774 9.54 21.92 -0.66
N ILE A 775 10.35 20.93 -0.28
CA ILE A 775 10.95 19.99 -1.25
C ILE A 775 10.01 18.92 -1.75
N SER A 776 9.06 18.48 -0.93
CA SER A 776 8.06 17.51 -1.39
C SER A 776 7.25 18.03 -2.58
N LEU A 777 7.12 19.34 -2.73
CA LEU A 777 6.41 19.96 -3.85
C LEU A 777 7.21 19.98 -5.15
N LEU A 778 8.53 20.17 -5.07
CA LEU A 778 9.42 20.06 -6.23
C LEU A 778 9.39 18.65 -6.84
N LEU A 779 8.98 17.65 -6.05
CA LEU A 779 8.98 16.24 -6.45
C LEU A 779 7.58 15.67 -6.78
N LEU A 780 6.50 16.19 -6.18
CA LEU A 780 5.19 15.50 -6.16
C LEU A 780 3.98 16.33 -6.62
N GLN A 781 4.11 17.67 -6.69
CA GLN A 781 3.02 18.66 -6.94
C GLN A 781 2.17 19.04 -5.71
N PHE A 782 1.36 20.10 -5.84
CA PHE A 782 0.54 20.69 -4.76
C PHE A 782 -0.50 19.74 -4.15
N VAL A 783 -0.93 18.70 -4.87
CA VAL A 783 -1.93 17.73 -4.39
C VAL A 783 -1.48 16.96 -3.14
N ILE A 784 -0.18 16.98 -2.82
CA ILE A 784 0.37 16.33 -1.61
C ILE A 784 -0.30 16.77 -0.31
N ILE A 785 -0.87 17.98 -0.25
CA ILE A 785 -1.58 18.46 0.93
C ILE A 785 -2.72 17.54 1.37
N LYS A 786 -3.46 16.95 0.41
CA LYS A 786 -4.54 16.01 0.73
C LYS A 786 -3.99 14.80 1.47
N HIS A 787 -2.81 14.32 1.07
CA HIS A 787 -2.10 13.24 1.75
C HIS A 787 -1.61 13.64 3.14
N LEU A 788 -1.05 14.84 3.30
CA LEU A 788 -0.56 15.34 4.59
C LEU A 788 -1.69 15.51 5.60
N CYS A 789 -2.78 16.16 5.19
CA CYS A 789 -3.95 16.38 6.04
C CYS A 789 -4.56 15.05 6.48
N LEU A 790 -4.81 14.15 5.53
CA LEU A 790 -5.43 12.87 5.83
C LEU A 790 -4.55 11.99 6.72
N CYS A 791 -3.24 11.96 6.48
CA CYS A 791 -2.31 11.23 7.33
C CYS A 791 -2.28 11.78 8.76
N LEU A 792 -2.29 13.11 8.93
CA LEU A 792 -2.36 13.73 10.26
C LEU A 792 -3.67 13.37 10.98
N LYS A 793 -4.81 13.44 10.28
CA LYS A 793 -6.10 13.00 10.80
C LYS A 793 -6.04 11.56 11.28
N THR A 794 -5.46 10.65 10.48
CA THR A 794 -5.29 9.24 10.87
C THR A 794 -4.40 9.10 12.11
N LEU A 795 -3.24 9.73 12.15
CA LEU A 795 -2.31 9.63 13.27
C LEU A 795 -2.95 10.09 14.59
N LEU A 796 -3.79 11.13 14.54
CA LEU A 796 -4.56 11.60 15.69
C LEU A 796 -5.70 10.63 16.04
N TYR A 797 -6.43 10.14 15.04
CA TYR A 797 -7.52 9.18 15.25
C TYR A 797 -7.04 7.87 15.88
N LEU A 798 -5.94 7.28 15.37
CA LEU A 798 -5.42 6.00 15.87
C LEU A 798 -4.94 6.09 17.33
N LYS A 799 -4.47 7.26 17.78
CA LYS A 799 -4.17 7.49 19.21
C LYS A 799 -5.41 7.29 20.08
N SER A 800 -6.62 7.54 19.57
CA SER A 800 -7.87 7.35 20.31
C SER A 800 -8.33 5.90 20.43
N LEU A 801 -7.86 5.01 19.54
CA LEU A 801 -8.23 3.58 19.51
C LEU A 801 -7.42 2.73 20.50
N GLU A 802 -6.26 3.23 20.93
CA GLU A 802 -5.30 2.51 21.78
C GLU A 802 -4.86 1.18 21.17
N LEU A 803 -4.53 1.20 19.87
CA LEU A 803 -3.95 0.05 19.18
C LEU A 803 -2.60 -0.28 19.83
N LYS A 804 -2.48 -1.52 20.32
CA LYS A 804 -1.32 -1.97 21.08
C LYS A 804 -0.13 -2.20 20.15
N ASP A 805 1.03 -1.65 20.50
CA ASP A 805 2.31 -1.84 19.81
C ASP A 805 2.37 -1.33 18.35
N TRP A 806 1.41 -0.49 17.92
CA TRP A 806 1.49 0.22 16.64
C TRP A 806 2.40 1.45 16.74
N ASP A 807 3.19 1.72 15.70
CA ASP A 807 3.94 2.96 15.53
C ASP A 807 3.28 3.84 14.47
N GLY A 808 2.47 4.81 14.92
CA GLY A 808 1.66 5.63 14.02
C GLY A 808 0.63 4.79 13.27
N GLN A 809 0.83 4.63 11.95
CA GLN A 809 0.00 3.77 11.10
C GLN A 809 0.61 2.38 10.85
N SER A 810 1.85 2.15 11.30
CA SER A 810 2.55 0.87 11.12
C SER A 810 2.07 -0.15 12.16
N PRO A 811 1.48 -1.29 11.74
CA PRO A 811 1.16 -2.37 12.66
C PRO A 811 2.44 -2.99 13.22
N PRO A 812 2.36 -3.74 14.34
CA PRO A 812 3.50 -4.47 14.88
C PRO A 812 4.10 -5.38 13.81
N THR A 813 5.42 -5.31 13.63
CA THR A 813 6.10 -6.14 12.65
C THR A 813 6.03 -7.61 13.06
N GLU A 814 5.18 -8.38 12.35
CA GLU A 814 5.11 -9.82 12.53
C GLU A 814 6.36 -10.51 11.96
N ARG A 815 6.70 -11.68 12.52
CA ARG A 815 7.77 -12.53 11.98
C ARG A 815 7.43 -12.94 10.57
N HIS A 816 8.22 -12.48 9.61
CA HIS A 816 7.96 -12.71 8.20
C HIS A 816 9.21 -13.11 7.40
N GLN A 817 9.01 -13.84 6.32
CA GLN A 817 9.98 -14.00 5.24
C GLN A 817 9.34 -13.55 3.94
N LYS A 818 9.98 -12.59 3.24
CA LYS A 818 9.42 -11.91 2.06
C LYS A 818 8.03 -11.29 2.31
N GLY A 819 7.73 -10.89 3.55
CA GLY A 819 6.42 -10.34 3.94
C GLY A 819 5.30 -11.34 4.15
N LYS A 820 5.60 -12.62 4.03
CA LYS A 820 4.67 -13.69 4.39
C LYS A 820 4.94 -14.14 5.83
N PRO A 821 3.92 -14.33 6.67
CA PRO A 821 4.09 -14.81 8.04
C PRO A 821 4.88 -16.11 8.08
N VAL A 822 5.81 -16.24 9.04
CA VAL A 822 6.55 -17.49 9.26
C VAL A 822 5.69 -18.41 10.15
N PRO A 823 5.32 -19.62 9.69
CA PRO A 823 4.52 -20.53 10.51
C PRO A 823 5.32 -20.98 11.74
N ARG A 824 4.69 -20.90 12.91
CA ARG A 824 5.29 -21.37 14.17
C ARG A 824 5.03 -22.87 14.32
N LEU A 825 6.01 -23.68 13.94
CA LEU A 825 5.94 -25.14 14.08
C LEU A 825 6.78 -25.60 15.27
N ASP A 826 6.19 -26.34 16.21
CA ASP A 826 6.89 -26.87 17.39
C ASP A 826 8.13 -27.68 17.02
N GLU A 827 8.08 -28.42 15.90
CA GLU A 827 9.23 -29.18 15.38
C GLU A 827 10.41 -28.27 14.98
N LEU A 828 10.17 -27.00 14.66
CA LEU A 828 11.18 -26.04 14.19
C LEU A 828 11.60 -25.03 15.26
N VAL A 829 10.82 -24.87 16.34
CA VAL A 829 11.14 -23.93 17.42
C VAL A 829 12.50 -24.30 18.03
N GLY A 830 13.43 -23.33 18.03
CA GLY A 830 14.78 -23.50 18.59
C GLY A 830 15.78 -24.26 17.70
N LYS A 831 15.40 -24.65 16.47
CA LYS A 831 16.31 -25.33 15.51
C LYS A 831 17.09 -24.38 14.61
N SER A 832 16.82 -23.07 14.66
CA SER A 832 17.61 -22.01 13.99
C SER A 832 17.95 -22.34 12.53
N LEU A 833 16.93 -22.65 11.73
CA LEU A 833 17.13 -23.06 10.34
C LEU A 833 17.05 -21.83 9.41
N PRO A 834 18.05 -21.57 8.55
CA PRO A 834 17.94 -20.47 7.58
C PRO A 834 17.11 -20.88 6.35
N SER A 835 16.62 -19.89 5.60
CA SER A 835 15.81 -20.10 4.39
C SER A 835 16.67 -20.28 3.12
N PHE A 836 17.61 -21.23 3.14
CA PHE A 836 18.41 -21.66 1.98
C PHE A 836 18.93 -23.10 2.11
N GLY A 837 19.33 -23.69 0.99
CA GLY A 837 20.07 -24.95 0.93
C GLY A 837 19.31 -26.12 1.55
N PRO A 838 20.01 -27.05 2.24
CA PRO A 838 19.36 -28.19 2.88
C PRO A 838 18.40 -27.77 4.01
N TYR A 839 18.63 -26.63 4.64
CA TYR A 839 17.79 -26.11 5.72
C TYR A 839 16.41 -25.67 5.22
N LEU A 840 16.35 -25.07 4.03
CA LEU A 840 15.08 -24.73 3.37
C LEU A 840 14.27 -26.00 3.06
N GLN A 841 14.92 -27.07 2.58
CA GLN A 841 14.24 -28.34 2.35
C GLN A 841 13.66 -28.91 3.66
N GLN A 842 14.43 -28.88 4.75
CA GLN A 842 13.95 -29.31 6.07
C GLN A 842 12.72 -28.51 6.54
N LYS A 843 12.72 -27.18 6.36
CA LYS A 843 11.55 -26.33 6.66
C LYS A 843 10.34 -26.73 5.81
N THR A 844 10.52 -26.87 4.50
CA THR A 844 9.46 -27.27 3.57
C THR A 844 8.88 -28.64 3.93
N ASP A 845 9.72 -29.61 4.26
CA ASP A 845 9.28 -30.95 4.66
C ASP A 845 8.54 -30.94 6.01
N ALA A 846 8.97 -30.11 6.96
CA ALA A 846 8.29 -29.94 8.25
C ALA A 846 6.90 -29.29 8.07
N ILE A 847 6.80 -28.25 7.23
CA ILE A 847 5.51 -27.62 6.87
C ILE A 847 4.60 -28.66 6.23
N ALA A 848 5.09 -29.44 5.25
CA ALA A 848 4.29 -30.47 4.60
C ALA A 848 3.80 -31.55 5.58
N ARG A 849 4.64 -31.97 6.54
CA ARG A 849 4.22 -32.90 7.62
C ARG A 849 3.14 -32.30 8.49
N TYR A 850 3.28 -31.04 8.87
CA TYR A 850 2.30 -30.33 9.70
C TYR A 850 0.95 -30.17 8.98
N LYS A 851 0.94 -29.71 7.72
CA LYS A 851 -0.29 -29.61 6.91
C LYS A 851 -0.98 -30.97 6.75
N LYS A 852 -0.19 -32.04 6.59
CA LYS A 852 -0.69 -33.42 6.57
C LYS A 852 -1.34 -33.80 7.91
N GLN A 853 -0.71 -33.54 9.04
CA GLN A 853 -1.27 -33.82 10.37
C GLN A 853 -2.61 -33.08 10.58
N LEU A 854 -2.70 -31.81 10.15
CA LEU A 854 -3.94 -31.06 10.21
C LEU A 854 -5.04 -31.70 9.37
N ARG A 855 -4.71 -32.12 8.14
CA ARG A 855 -5.67 -32.82 7.27
C ARG A 855 -6.16 -34.12 7.92
N ASP A 856 -5.26 -34.93 8.46
CA ASP A 856 -5.59 -36.21 9.11
C ASP A 856 -6.48 -35.97 10.36
N ALA A 857 -6.42 -34.79 10.97
CA ALA A 857 -7.31 -34.34 12.03
C ALA A 857 -8.61 -33.67 11.54
N GLY A 858 -8.87 -33.65 10.23
CA GLY A 858 -10.01 -32.97 9.61
C GLY A 858 -9.97 -31.44 9.73
N LYS A 859 -8.78 -30.85 9.84
CA LYS A 859 -8.54 -29.41 10.02
C LYS A 859 -7.71 -28.82 8.88
N THR A 860 -7.88 -27.52 8.66
CA THR A 860 -7.01 -26.69 7.81
C THR A 860 -6.27 -25.67 8.68
N ASP A 861 -5.06 -25.29 8.24
CA ASP A 861 -4.18 -24.34 8.96
C ASP A 861 -4.59 -22.88 8.79
N VAL A 862 -5.73 -22.63 8.14
CA VAL A 862 -6.27 -21.28 8.01
C VAL A 862 -6.68 -20.84 9.41
N THR A 863 -5.96 -19.89 9.98
CA THR A 863 -6.31 -19.33 11.28
C THR A 863 -7.63 -18.56 11.14
N GLU A 864 -8.49 -18.59 12.16
CA GLU A 864 -9.63 -17.67 12.21
C GLU A 864 -9.10 -16.26 12.48
N THR A 865 -8.63 -15.59 11.43
CA THR A 865 -8.31 -14.18 11.51
C THR A 865 -9.62 -13.41 11.40
N THR A 866 -10.36 -13.33 12.50
CA THR A 866 -11.52 -12.44 12.57
C THR A 866 -10.97 -11.02 12.55
N ILE A 867 -11.18 -10.28 11.46
CA ILE A 867 -10.87 -8.85 11.41
C ILE A 867 -11.77 -8.18 12.45
N THR A 868 -11.17 -7.75 13.56
CA THR A 868 -11.90 -7.12 14.67
C THR A 868 -12.52 -5.82 14.18
N ARG A 869 -13.83 -5.81 13.95
CA ARG A 869 -14.58 -4.61 13.55
C ARG A 869 -14.99 -3.81 14.78
N GLY A 870 -15.03 -2.48 14.65
CA GLY A 870 -15.59 -1.59 15.68
C GLY A 870 -14.55 -0.94 16.57
N GLY A 871 -13.41 -0.51 15.99
CA GLY A 871 -12.53 0.45 16.65
C GLY A 871 -13.25 1.79 16.86
N THR A 872 -14.09 1.87 17.88
CA THR A 872 -14.64 3.15 18.36
C THR A 872 -13.59 3.84 19.22
N PRO A 873 -13.43 5.17 19.12
CA PRO A 873 -12.55 5.93 20.00
C PRO A 873 -12.80 5.60 21.47
N LYS A 874 -11.78 5.10 22.18
CA LYS A 874 -11.84 4.83 23.63
C LYS A 874 -11.61 6.10 24.46
N LYS A 875 -11.10 7.14 23.81
CA LYS A 875 -10.82 8.46 24.38
C LYS A 875 -11.04 9.54 23.31
N PRO A 876 -11.17 10.82 23.68
CA PRO A 876 -11.30 11.90 22.70
C PRO A 876 -10.12 11.93 21.71
N VAL A 877 -10.41 12.17 20.43
CA VAL A 877 -9.37 12.37 19.42
C VAL A 877 -8.55 13.62 19.78
N PRO A 878 -7.22 13.53 19.88
CA PRO A 878 -6.39 14.69 20.23
C PRO A 878 -6.49 15.80 19.17
N ALA A 879 -6.65 17.05 19.61
CA ALA A 879 -6.60 18.21 18.73
C ALA A 879 -5.14 18.63 18.44
N VAL A 880 -4.91 19.39 17.37
CA VAL A 880 -3.62 20.02 17.05
C VAL A 880 -3.41 21.22 17.98
N LYS A 881 -3.14 20.97 19.26
CA LYS A 881 -2.76 21.99 20.24
C LYS A 881 -1.39 21.68 20.78
N VAL A 882 -0.48 22.66 20.70
CA VAL A 882 0.92 22.54 21.14
C VAL A 882 0.97 21.88 22.52
N GLN A 883 0.21 22.37 23.50
CA GLN A 883 0.19 21.87 24.89
C GLN A 883 -0.30 20.43 25.08
N GLN A 884 -1.23 19.93 24.24
CA GLN A 884 -1.79 18.58 24.36
C GLN A 884 -0.89 17.51 23.70
N ILE A 885 -0.09 17.93 22.71
CA ILE A 885 0.84 17.08 21.96
C ILE A 885 2.27 17.14 22.56
N TYR A 886 2.58 18.19 23.33
CA TYR A 886 3.88 18.43 23.96
C TYR A 886 4.39 17.44 25.03
N PRO A 887 3.59 16.61 25.76
CA PRO A 887 4.11 15.97 26.97
C PRO A 887 5.25 14.96 26.74
N HIS A 888 5.55 14.58 25.48
CA HIS A 888 6.66 13.69 25.12
C HIS A 888 8.03 14.40 24.99
N SER A 889 8.10 15.73 24.98
CA SER A 889 9.37 16.47 24.94
C SER A 889 10.18 16.39 26.25
N ARG A 890 9.58 15.85 27.33
CA ARG A 890 10.26 15.56 28.61
C ARG A 890 11.35 14.49 28.52
N CYS A 891 11.44 13.74 27.42
CA CYS A 891 12.54 12.78 27.17
C CYS A 891 13.82 13.45 26.63
N VAL A 892 13.80 14.72 26.23
CA VAL A 892 14.95 15.44 25.63
C VAL A 892 15.77 16.19 26.71
N THR A 893 16.03 15.54 27.84
CA THR A 893 17.05 15.99 28.79
C THR A 893 18.37 15.28 28.53
N LEU A 894 19.48 16.02 28.64
CA LEU A 894 20.84 15.48 28.70
C LEU A 894 20.89 14.23 29.57
N CYS A 895 21.68 13.24 29.13
CA CYS A 895 21.98 11.99 29.82
C CYS A 895 22.04 12.19 31.35
N SER A 896 20.92 11.97 32.04
CA SER A 896 20.93 12.01 33.50
C SER A 896 21.76 10.82 33.96
N VAL A 897 22.57 11.01 35.00
CA VAL A 897 23.44 9.94 35.56
C VAL A 897 22.64 8.68 35.91
N LYS A 898 21.31 8.77 36.10
CA LYS A 898 20.42 7.63 36.35
C LYS A 898 20.20 6.72 35.12
N CYS A 899 20.40 7.19 33.89
CA CYS A 899 20.21 6.39 32.67
C CYS A 899 21.35 5.42 32.38
N ILE A 900 22.57 5.64 32.91
CA ILE A 900 23.74 4.79 32.62
C ILE A 900 23.60 3.37 33.22
N PHE A 901 22.70 3.17 34.18
CA PHE A 901 22.45 1.85 34.78
C PHE A 901 21.37 1.04 34.05
N LYS A 902 20.56 1.68 33.19
CA LYS A 902 19.53 1.02 32.37
C LYS A 902 20.08 0.74 30.97
N GLN A 903 20.98 -0.25 30.90
CA GLN A 903 21.62 -0.65 29.64
C GLN A 903 20.75 -1.61 28.84
N VAL A 904 20.97 -1.62 27.52
CA VAL A 904 20.29 -2.51 26.59
C VAL A 904 21.29 -3.44 25.90
N GLN A 905 20.78 -4.52 25.30
CA GLN A 905 21.53 -5.39 24.40
C GLN A 905 20.70 -5.69 23.16
N ALA A 906 21.38 -5.92 22.05
CA ALA A 906 20.72 -6.30 20.81
C ALA A 906 20.20 -7.74 20.90
N LEU A 907 19.02 -8.00 20.37
CA LEU A 907 18.43 -9.32 20.16
C LEU A 907 18.10 -9.44 18.68
N ILE A 908 18.52 -10.55 18.05
CA ILE A 908 18.24 -10.82 16.64
C ILE A 908 17.17 -11.90 16.54
N ASP A 909 16.13 -11.64 15.75
CA ASP A 909 15.16 -12.64 15.38
C ASP A 909 15.66 -13.45 14.17
N GLU A 910 16.04 -14.69 14.44
CA GLU A 910 16.62 -15.61 13.44
C GLU A 910 15.63 -15.96 12.32
N GLU A 911 14.32 -15.98 12.60
CA GLU A 911 13.30 -16.29 11.60
C GLU A 911 13.07 -15.13 10.63
N MET A 912 13.39 -13.89 11.03
CA MET A 912 13.36 -12.71 10.15
C MET A 912 14.69 -12.45 9.44
N CYS A 913 15.77 -13.06 9.92
CA CYS A 913 17.10 -12.86 9.39
C CYS A 913 17.21 -13.30 7.92
N ILE A 914 17.89 -12.51 7.10
CA ILE A 914 18.22 -12.85 5.70
C ILE A 914 19.71 -13.20 5.51
N ASN A 915 20.43 -13.44 6.60
CA ASN A 915 21.79 -13.99 6.60
C ASN A 915 22.85 -13.11 5.91
N CYS A 916 22.67 -11.78 5.92
CA CYS A 916 23.57 -10.86 5.20
C CYS A 916 24.88 -10.53 5.93
N GLY A 917 24.99 -10.82 7.23
CA GLY A 917 26.19 -10.53 8.03
C GLY A 917 26.48 -9.04 8.28
N LYS A 918 25.62 -8.08 7.90
CA LYS A 918 25.88 -6.64 8.11
C LYS A 918 26.00 -6.25 9.57
N CYS A 919 25.17 -6.84 10.44
CA CYS A 919 25.27 -6.67 11.89
C CYS A 919 26.63 -7.15 12.42
N TYR A 920 27.08 -8.32 11.97
CA TYR A 920 28.38 -8.90 12.29
C TYR A 920 29.54 -8.00 11.85
N MET A 921 29.59 -7.61 10.56
CA MET A 921 30.65 -6.73 10.03
C MET A 921 30.73 -5.38 10.78
N THR A 922 29.57 -4.76 11.01
CA THR A 922 29.51 -3.45 11.70
C THR A 922 29.95 -3.55 13.16
N CYS A 923 29.57 -4.62 13.86
CA CYS A 923 30.03 -4.85 15.23
C CYS A 923 31.54 -5.14 15.30
N ASN A 924 32.11 -5.73 14.25
CA ASN A 924 33.54 -6.05 14.21
C ASN A 924 34.40 -4.82 13.92
N ASP A 925 34.07 -4.08 12.87
CA ASP A 925 34.95 -3.01 12.37
C ASP A 925 34.55 -1.62 12.90
N SER A 926 33.41 -1.51 13.57
CA SER A 926 32.90 -0.26 14.14
C SER A 926 32.31 -0.41 15.55
N GLY A 927 32.48 -1.58 16.18
CA GLY A 927 31.88 -1.91 17.46
C GLY A 927 32.81 -2.68 18.39
N TYR A 928 32.26 -3.74 18.99
CA TYR A 928 32.85 -4.43 20.15
C TYR A 928 33.11 -5.92 19.89
N GLN A 929 33.07 -6.35 18.62
CA GLN A 929 33.29 -7.75 18.20
C GLN A 929 32.40 -8.71 19.02
N ALA A 930 31.14 -8.32 19.21
CA ALA A 930 30.21 -8.98 20.14
C ALA A 930 29.15 -9.86 19.45
N ILE A 931 29.29 -10.09 18.15
CA ILE A 931 28.38 -10.91 17.35
C ILE A 931 29.18 -12.06 16.74
N THR A 932 28.76 -13.31 16.96
CA THR A 932 29.27 -14.45 16.20
C THR A 932 28.46 -14.59 14.92
N PHE A 933 29.07 -15.15 13.87
CA PHE A 933 28.40 -15.42 12.60
C PHE A 933 28.73 -16.84 12.18
N ASP A 934 27.71 -17.70 12.15
CA ASP A 934 27.89 -19.12 11.92
C ASP A 934 28.30 -19.41 10.46
N PRO A 935 29.37 -20.19 10.20
CA PRO A 935 29.89 -20.42 8.86
C PRO A 935 29.02 -21.31 7.97
N GLU A 936 28.06 -22.05 8.53
CA GLU A 936 27.23 -22.99 7.77
C GLU A 936 25.83 -22.39 7.53
N THR A 937 25.21 -21.85 8.56
CA THR A 937 23.85 -21.29 8.55
C THR A 937 23.83 -19.80 8.23
N HIS A 938 24.97 -19.10 8.35
CA HIS A 938 25.04 -17.64 8.26
C HIS A 938 24.02 -16.94 9.19
N LEU A 939 23.75 -17.52 10.35
CA LEU A 939 22.95 -16.88 11.40
C LEU A 939 23.87 -16.11 12.35
N PRO A 940 23.54 -14.84 12.66
CA PRO A 940 24.27 -14.05 13.65
C PRO A 940 23.72 -14.29 15.06
N LEU A 941 24.61 -14.41 16.05
CA LEU A 941 24.24 -14.50 17.47
C LEU A 941 24.95 -13.40 18.28
N VAL A 942 24.17 -12.65 19.06
CA VAL A 942 24.69 -11.60 19.94
C VAL A 942 25.20 -12.25 21.23
N THR A 943 26.43 -11.90 21.62
CA THR A 943 27.09 -12.39 22.83
C THR A 943 26.94 -11.41 24.00
N ASP A 944 27.23 -11.85 25.23
CA ASP A 944 27.19 -11.01 26.43
C ASP A 944 28.16 -9.82 26.41
N SER A 945 29.14 -9.84 25.50
CA SER A 945 30.05 -8.72 25.22
C SER A 945 29.37 -7.51 24.57
N CYS A 946 28.09 -7.63 24.18
CA CYS A 946 27.30 -6.54 23.61
C CYS A 946 27.20 -5.37 24.59
N THR A 947 27.40 -4.16 24.07
CA THR A 947 27.35 -2.91 24.85
C THR A 947 26.09 -2.10 24.61
N GLY A 948 25.18 -2.57 23.77
CA GLY A 948 23.95 -1.83 23.45
C GLY A 948 24.15 -0.62 22.54
N CYS A 949 25.27 -0.51 21.80
CA CYS A 949 25.55 0.65 20.94
C CYS A 949 24.57 0.85 19.76
N THR A 950 23.68 -0.12 19.50
CA THR A 950 22.60 -0.06 18.50
C THR A 950 23.02 -0.05 17.03
N LEU A 951 24.32 0.04 16.69
CA LEU A 951 24.79 0.06 15.30
C LEU A 951 24.32 -1.14 14.45
N CYS A 952 24.24 -2.34 15.04
CA CYS A 952 23.78 -3.54 14.33
C CYS A 952 22.31 -3.46 13.92
N LEU A 953 21.46 -2.82 14.72
CA LEU A 953 20.07 -2.53 14.40
C LEU A 953 19.99 -1.51 13.28
N SER A 954 20.75 -0.41 13.38
CA SER A 954 20.74 0.69 12.41
C SER A 954 21.13 0.30 10.99
N VAL A 955 21.92 -0.77 10.82
CA VAL A 955 22.37 -1.28 9.50
C VAL A 955 21.59 -2.49 9.01
N CYS A 956 20.69 -3.04 9.84
CA CYS A 956 19.92 -4.23 9.49
C CYS A 956 18.99 -3.89 8.33
N PRO A 957 18.98 -4.68 7.24
CA PRO A 957 18.10 -4.41 6.11
C PRO A 957 16.65 -4.83 6.36
N ILE A 958 16.34 -5.55 7.45
CA ILE A 958 15.00 -6.03 7.79
C ILE A 958 14.52 -5.26 9.02
N ILE A 959 13.41 -4.53 8.85
CA ILE A 959 12.75 -3.78 9.93
C ILE A 959 12.44 -4.74 11.08
N ASP A 960 12.79 -4.34 12.31
CA ASP A 960 12.59 -5.07 13.56
C ASP A 960 13.20 -6.48 13.68
N CYS A 961 13.98 -6.93 12.70
CA CYS A 961 14.76 -8.18 12.86
C CYS A 961 15.80 -8.07 13.98
N VAL A 962 16.30 -6.87 14.26
CA VAL A 962 17.13 -6.60 15.44
C VAL A 962 16.36 -5.65 16.35
N THR A 963 16.20 -6.02 17.62
CA THR A 963 15.56 -5.19 18.65
C THR A 963 16.52 -4.91 19.80
N MET A 964 16.29 -3.83 20.54
CA MET A 964 17.06 -3.52 21.75
C MET A 964 16.27 -3.91 22.98
N ILE A 965 16.72 -4.93 23.70
CA ILE A 965 16.08 -5.41 24.93
C ILE A 965 16.85 -4.94 26.17
N THR A 966 16.17 -4.85 27.30
CA THR A 966 16.82 -4.51 28.58
C THR A 966 17.88 -5.57 28.90
N ARG A 967 19.09 -5.13 29.26
CA ARG A 967 20.17 -6.04 29.62
C ARG A 967 19.85 -6.70 30.96
N THR A 968 19.90 -8.03 31.00
CA THR A 968 19.64 -8.82 32.21
C THR A 968 20.89 -9.04 33.07
N THR A 969 22.08 -8.86 32.50
CA THR A 969 23.36 -8.99 33.19
C THR A 969 23.94 -7.62 33.57
N PRO A 970 24.69 -7.50 34.68
CA PRO A 970 25.36 -6.26 35.02
C PRO A 970 26.24 -5.75 33.88
N TYR A 971 26.19 -4.44 33.62
CA TYR A 971 27.04 -3.81 32.61
C TYR A 971 28.31 -3.26 33.27
N THR A 972 29.46 -3.74 32.78
CA THR A 972 30.77 -3.22 33.16
C THR A 972 31.43 -2.59 31.94
N PRO A 973 31.65 -1.26 31.92
CA PRO A 973 32.34 -0.61 30.83
C PRO A 973 33.73 -1.21 30.61
N LYS A 974 34.06 -1.54 29.36
CA LYS A 974 35.39 -2.07 28.99
C LYS A 974 36.42 -0.92 29.06
N ARG A 975 37.25 -0.92 30.11
CA ARG A 975 38.27 0.13 30.36
C ARG A 975 39.61 -0.10 29.66
N GLY A 976 39.82 -1.29 29.10
CA GLY A 976 41.08 -1.69 28.44
C GLY A 976 42.21 -2.00 29.43
N VAL A 977 42.40 -1.15 30.43
CA VAL A 977 43.32 -1.33 31.57
C VAL A 977 42.56 -1.22 32.90
N PRO A 978 43.06 -1.82 33.99
CA PRO A 978 42.48 -1.58 35.31
C PRO A 978 42.53 -0.10 35.67
N VAL A 979 41.41 0.41 36.17
CA VAL A 979 41.35 1.78 36.68
C VAL A 979 41.95 1.75 38.07
N SER A 980 43.15 2.32 38.24
CA SER A 980 43.68 2.58 39.58
C SER A 980 42.77 3.60 40.27
N PRO A 981 42.44 3.45 41.56
CA PRO A 981 41.86 4.57 42.30
C PRO A 981 42.86 5.72 42.21
N VAL A 982 42.45 6.81 41.56
CA VAL A 982 43.17 8.09 41.68
C VAL A 982 42.81 8.62 43.06
N CYS A 983 43.81 8.91 43.89
CA CYS A 983 43.65 9.62 45.16
C CYS A 983 42.88 10.93 44.97
#